data_AF-A0A5S6QCI3-F1
#
_entry.id   AF-A0A5S6QCI3-F1
#
_cell.length_a   1.000
_cell.length_b   1.000
_cell.length_c   1.000
_cell.angle_alpha   90.00
_cell.angle_beta   90.00
_cell.angle_gamma   90.00
#
_symmetry.space_group_name_H-M   'P 1'
#
loop_
_entity.id
_entity.type
_entity.pdbx_description
1 polymer ?
#
loop_
_entity_poly.entity_id
_entity_poly.type
_entity_poly.pdbx_seq_one_letter_code
_entity_poly.pdbx_strand_id
1 'polypeptide(L)'
;MMIIPTNGKVSICNNAKRQGAEAAMLGDGYDDSEGDSQCEATAATIWTIAEEEKFVRRWCATQRNPCIASSLFTIGRGVRFVKLSREPMEVQTSTTSKPYKYFGPSRFIGTLRCPSSDAYHKAVFRSSAVHCRTCVCIRRNDSIAAPSPRRAKYPDKHPSVAGEIPSHLPTTYTSRVSSLKAPCCASIAMEMVARLSLLLLLLVLPLGAGEFGQYTADWDSLDSRPLPQWYDDAKFGIFMHWGVYSVPSYHSGVWFWYSWQVSKDPKDVQFMRSNYKPDFEYADFASMFTCELFDSGRFAKVVRASGARYFVLTSKHHEGYAMWPSKYAWNWNSMDVGPHRDIVGELEQAFRHENIRFGLYFSLYEWFNSLYIQDKANKFKTKTYVKKVMMPQLMEIVNDYKPDILWSDGDWEAPDSYWNSTEFLAWLYNSSPVKDKVVVNDRWGKGTMCHHGGFLTCGDRFEPRTLQKRKWESCTTIDRDSWGYRREATLQDYHTIEELIEMLVRTVSLGGNLLLNVGPTHYGEIAPIFEERLAQIGEWLQVNGEAIYSTQPWKYQRDSRSRDVWYTMRRKNSHLLPLLQRNENVVYAIMLKWPASSILALRLVTPTPDTVVKLLGHSRRVPYIPLPVRGMEIDMTAVNQADLLSKWAWVIKIENAKD
;
A
#
# COMPACT_ATOMS: atom_id res chain seq x y z
N MET A 1 52.42 11.55 33.27
CA MET A 1 53.80 11.04 33.24
C MET A 1 54.02 10.47 31.84
N MET A 2 54.99 10.98 31.07
CA MET A 2 55.31 10.44 29.73
C MET A 2 56.14 9.16 29.84
N ILE A 3 55.93 8.22 28.91
CA ILE A 3 56.95 7.44 28.18
C ILE A 3 56.26 6.80 26.95
N ILE A 4 57.02 6.62 25.87
CA ILE A 4 56.67 6.25 24.48
C ILE A 4 57.68 5.11 24.08
N PRO A 5 57.57 4.27 23.01
CA PRO A 5 56.48 3.93 22.05
C PRO A 5 56.10 2.42 22.10
N THR A 6 55.33 1.86 21.16
CA THR A 6 55.87 1.12 19.99
C THR A 6 54.81 0.79 18.92
N ASN A 7 55.26 0.58 17.68
CA ASN A 7 54.44 0.30 16.51
C ASN A 7 53.71 -1.06 16.57
N GLY A 8 52.44 -1.09 16.14
CA GLY A 8 51.71 -2.33 15.88
C GLY A 8 50.62 -2.11 14.84
N LYS A 9 50.70 -2.82 13.70
CA LYS A 9 49.66 -2.78 12.66
C LYS A 9 48.38 -3.43 13.20
N VAL A 10 47.26 -2.70 13.18
CA VAL A 10 45.95 -3.28 13.50
C VAL A 10 45.31 -3.77 12.20
N SER A 11 45.27 -5.09 12.03
CA SER A 11 44.38 -5.75 11.06
C SER A 11 43.01 -5.92 11.71
N ILE A 12 42.02 -5.11 11.32
CA ILE A 12 40.63 -5.29 11.81
C ILE A 12 39.93 -6.32 10.91
N CYS A 13 39.80 -7.55 11.41
CA CYS A 13 38.79 -8.46 10.90
C CYS A 13 37.41 -7.98 11.35
N ASN A 14 36.53 -7.67 10.39
CA ASN A 14 35.13 -7.41 10.68
C ASN A 14 34.48 -8.69 11.21
N ASN A 15 34.06 -8.67 12.48
CA ASN A 15 33.28 -9.75 13.07
C ASN A 15 31.86 -9.25 13.38
N ALA A 16 30.96 -9.43 12.42
CA ALA A 16 29.54 -9.14 12.60
C ALA A 16 28.86 -10.29 13.35
N LYS A 17 28.50 -10.08 14.63
CA LYS A 17 27.43 -10.82 15.34
C LYS A 17 27.26 -10.28 16.77
N ARG A 18 26.11 -9.67 17.05
CA ARG A 18 25.41 -9.75 18.35
C ARG A 18 23.90 -9.65 18.14
N GLN A 19 23.30 -10.81 17.83
CA GLN A 19 21.97 -11.14 18.34
C GLN A 19 22.15 -12.05 19.55
N GLY A 20 21.31 -11.86 20.55
CA GLY A 20 21.21 -12.61 21.80
C GLY A 20 20.19 -11.89 22.69
N ALA A 21 19.32 -12.54 23.44
CA ALA A 21 19.16 -13.97 23.72
C ALA A 21 17.63 -14.29 23.80
N GLU A 22 17.09 -15.47 24.13
CA GLU A 22 17.67 -16.67 24.75
C GLU A 22 16.70 -17.85 24.55
N ALA A 23 17.21 -19.06 24.26
CA ALA A 23 16.52 -20.32 24.51
C ALA A 23 17.56 -21.45 24.48
N ALA A 24 17.64 -22.25 25.54
CA ALA A 24 18.65 -23.28 25.72
C ALA A 24 18.03 -24.67 25.91
N MET A 25 18.86 -25.70 25.70
CA MET A 25 18.66 -27.12 26.02
C MET A 25 17.64 -27.91 25.18
N LEU A 26 18.14 -28.82 24.34
CA LEU A 26 17.99 -30.28 24.54
C LEU A 26 18.77 -31.09 23.46
N GLY A 27 19.57 -32.06 23.91
CA GLY A 27 19.69 -33.40 23.31
C GLY A 27 20.48 -33.63 22.01
N ASP A 28 21.68 -34.18 22.16
CA ASP A 28 22.22 -35.36 21.44
C ASP A 28 22.44 -35.38 19.91
N GLY A 29 23.71 -35.22 19.53
CA GLY A 29 24.55 -36.24 18.87
C GLY A 29 24.18 -36.81 17.49
N TYR A 30 25.08 -36.65 16.51
CA TYR A 30 25.82 -37.78 15.89
C TYR A 30 27.04 -37.29 15.08
N ASP A 31 27.79 -38.25 14.56
CA ASP A 31 29.24 -38.20 14.30
C ASP A 31 29.72 -37.78 12.89
N ASP A 32 31.04 -37.54 12.84
CA ASP A 32 32.03 -37.90 11.81
C ASP A 32 32.30 -37.15 10.48
N SER A 33 33.63 -37.06 10.27
CA SER A 33 34.43 -37.21 9.04
C SER A 33 34.85 -36.00 8.16
N GLU A 34 36.11 -35.59 8.41
CA GLU A 34 37.26 -35.45 7.47
C GLU A 34 37.16 -34.72 6.11
N GLY A 35 38.24 -34.00 5.75
CA GLY A 35 38.44 -33.51 4.37
C GLY A 35 39.49 -32.39 4.22
N ASP A 36 40.75 -32.65 4.56
CA ASP A 36 41.86 -31.69 4.39
C ASP A 36 42.42 -31.70 2.95
N SER A 37 42.67 -30.54 2.31
CA SER A 37 43.78 -30.33 1.33
C SER A 37 43.85 -28.94 0.66
N GLN A 38 44.91 -28.24 1.04
CA GLN A 38 45.75 -27.25 0.36
C GLN A 38 45.41 -26.70 -1.06
N CYS A 39 45.42 -25.36 -1.12
CA CYS A 39 46.21 -24.49 -2.02
C CYS A 39 46.62 -24.97 -3.43
N GLU A 40 46.24 -24.15 -4.43
CA GLU A 40 47.19 -23.70 -5.45
C GLU A 40 46.94 -22.24 -5.82
N ALA A 41 48.00 -21.47 -6.09
CA ALA A 41 47.94 -20.03 -6.35
C ALA A 41 48.61 -19.68 -7.68
N THR A 42 47.96 -18.87 -8.50
CA THR A 42 48.58 -18.19 -9.65
C THR A 42 48.21 -16.72 -9.64
N ALA A 43 49.19 -15.85 -9.89
CA ALA A 43 49.06 -14.39 -9.76
C ALA A 43 49.60 -13.67 -11.00
N ALA A 44 48.77 -12.82 -11.60
CA ALA A 44 49.10 -11.75 -12.56
C ALA A 44 47.80 -10.99 -12.90
N THR A 45 47.71 -9.68 -13.13
CA THR A 45 48.59 -8.51 -12.88
C THR A 45 47.69 -7.27 -13.02
N ILE A 46 47.62 -6.37 -12.03
CA ILE A 46 46.99 -5.04 -12.21
C ILE A 46 47.86 -3.97 -11.55
N TRP A 47 48.27 -2.97 -12.33
CA TRP A 47 48.87 -1.73 -11.86
C TRP A 47 47.89 -0.56 -12.08
N THR A 48 47.36 -0.09 -10.94
CA THR A 48 47.33 1.32 -10.51
C THR A 48 46.80 2.42 -11.45
N ILE A 49 45.53 2.79 -11.25
CA ILE A 49 45.06 4.18 -11.43
C ILE A 49 45.36 4.94 -10.13
N ALA A 50 46.43 5.76 -10.14
CA ALA A 50 46.89 6.47 -8.93
C ALA A 50 47.43 7.89 -9.20
N GLU A 51 46.93 8.58 -10.24
CA GLU A 51 47.35 9.97 -10.57
C GLU A 51 46.21 11.01 -10.67
N GLU A 52 44.92 10.64 -10.78
CA GLU A 52 43.84 11.64 -10.92
C GLU A 52 43.42 12.34 -9.61
N GLU A 53 43.59 11.72 -8.44
CA GLU A 53 43.22 12.34 -7.14
C GLU A 53 44.07 13.56 -6.75
N LYS A 54 45.26 13.74 -7.32
CA LYS A 54 46.18 14.84 -6.95
C LYS A 54 45.84 16.17 -7.63
N PHE A 55 45.04 16.17 -8.69
CA PHE A 55 44.66 17.39 -9.40
C PHE A 55 43.49 18.11 -8.71
N VAL A 56 42.44 17.36 -8.36
CA VAL A 56 41.21 17.91 -7.75
C VAL A 56 41.49 18.53 -6.37
N ARG A 57 42.34 17.91 -5.55
CA ARG A 57 42.69 18.42 -4.20
C ARG A 57 43.56 19.70 -4.21
N ARG A 58 44.15 20.09 -5.34
CA ARG A 58 44.87 21.38 -5.49
C ARG A 58 43.98 22.53 -5.97
N TRP A 59 42.85 22.24 -6.60
CA TRP A 59 41.96 23.27 -7.14
C TRP A 59 41.06 23.90 -6.07
N CYS A 60 40.52 23.09 -5.15
CA CYS A 60 39.57 23.56 -4.11
C CYS A 60 40.21 24.35 -2.94
N ALA A 61 41.51 24.66 -2.98
CA ALA A 61 42.24 25.28 -1.86
C ALA A 61 42.41 26.82 -1.97
N THR A 62 41.87 27.48 -3.00
CA THR A 62 42.23 28.88 -3.34
C THR A 62 41.07 29.85 -3.60
N GLN A 63 39.84 29.56 -3.13
CA GLN A 63 38.72 30.51 -3.22
C GLN A 63 38.00 30.66 -1.88
N ARG A 64 37.90 31.91 -1.37
CA ARG A 64 37.19 32.27 -0.14
C ARG A 64 35.86 32.97 -0.47
N ASN A 65 34.75 32.30 -0.17
CA ASN A 65 33.41 32.88 0.04
C ASN A 65 32.65 33.40 -1.22
N PRO A 66 31.30 33.58 -1.16
CA PRO A 66 30.43 32.62 -1.84
C PRO A 66 29.32 33.23 -2.74
N CYS A 67 28.53 32.33 -3.34
CA CYS A 67 27.23 32.49 -4.03
C CYS A 67 27.23 32.51 -5.58
N ILE A 68 26.08 32.05 -6.11
CA ILE A 68 25.54 32.16 -7.48
C ILE A 68 25.90 31.04 -8.50
N ALA A 69 24.88 30.19 -8.75
CA ALA A 69 24.51 29.56 -10.03
C ALA A 69 25.48 28.54 -10.71
N SER A 70 25.02 27.58 -11.52
CA SER A 70 23.69 26.98 -11.74
C SER A 70 23.82 25.74 -12.62
N SER A 71 22.88 24.80 -12.48
CA SER A 71 22.28 23.95 -13.54
C SER A 71 23.13 23.50 -14.74
N LEU A 72 23.40 22.20 -14.82
CA LEU A 72 23.63 21.51 -16.11
C LEU A 72 22.98 20.11 -16.09
N PHE A 73 21.88 19.96 -16.83
CA PHE A 73 21.33 18.67 -17.23
C PHE A 73 22.15 18.11 -18.39
N THR A 74 22.32 16.78 -18.47
CA THR A 74 22.71 16.13 -19.74
C THR A 74 21.91 14.85 -19.94
N ILE A 75 21.23 14.79 -21.08
CA ILE A 75 20.42 13.65 -21.53
C ILE A 75 21.33 12.65 -22.23
N GLY A 76 21.32 11.39 -21.78
CA GLY A 76 22.10 10.31 -22.39
C GLY A 76 21.27 9.43 -23.34
N ARG A 77 21.37 9.66 -24.66
CA ARG A 77 21.00 8.67 -25.68
C ARG A 77 22.04 8.62 -26.80
N GLY A 78 22.70 7.46 -26.91
CA GLY A 78 23.28 6.89 -28.14
C GLY A 78 24.25 7.72 -28.97
N VAL A 79 25.55 7.39 -28.91
CA VAL A 79 26.53 7.77 -29.93
C VAL A 79 27.12 6.51 -30.58
N ARG A 80 26.96 6.38 -31.90
CA ARG A 80 27.76 5.45 -32.72
C ARG A 80 29.09 6.13 -33.06
N PHE A 81 30.18 5.38 -33.01
CA PHE A 81 31.49 5.87 -33.46
C PHE A 81 31.53 6.04 -34.98
N VAL A 82 31.87 7.24 -35.45
CA VAL A 82 32.45 7.47 -36.78
C VAL A 82 33.70 8.33 -36.58
N LYS A 83 34.81 7.85 -37.16
CA LYS A 83 36.16 8.39 -36.99
C LYS A 83 36.58 9.06 -38.29
N LEU A 84 36.89 10.36 -38.27
CA LEU A 84 37.66 11.06 -39.31
C LEU A 84 38.40 12.26 -38.70
N SER A 85 39.52 12.64 -39.30
CA SER A 85 40.58 13.44 -38.68
C SER A 85 40.90 14.73 -39.42
N ARG A 86 41.18 15.79 -38.63
CA ARG A 86 42.06 16.97 -38.87
C ARG A 86 42.30 17.46 -40.31
N GLU A 87 42.09 18.75 -40.55
CA GLU A 87 43.17 19.77 -40.74
C GLU A 87 42.60 21.23 -40.69
N PRO A 88 43.41 22.33 -40.69
CA PRO A 88 43.18 23.42 -39.72
C PRO A 88 42.97 24.86 -40.28
N MET A 89 42.73 25.77 -39.32
CA MET A 89 43.02 27.23 -39.31
C MET A 89 42.39 28.16 -40.36
N GLU A 90 41.69 29.18 -39.87
CA GLU A 90 42.07 30.56 -40.18
C GLU A 90 41.76 31.51 -39.00
N VAL A 91 42.48 32.63 -38.92
CA VAL A 91 42.42 33.62 -37.83
C VAL A 91 42.14 35.00 -38.42
N GLN A 92 41.17 35.73 -37.86
CA GLN A 92 41.19 37.20 -37.92
C GLN A 92 40.90 37.82 -36.55
N THR A 93 41.58 38.93 -36.28
CA THR A 93 41.62 39.61 -34.98
C THR A 93 41.25 41.09 -35.15
N SER A 94 40.54 41.62 -34.16
CA SER A 94 40.63 43.03 -33.70
C SER A 94 39.95 43.08 -32.31
N THR A 95 40.59 43.50 -31.21
CA THR A 95 41.10 44.85 -30.84
C THR A 95 39.97 45.91 -30.86
N THR A 96 39.67 46.69 -29.80
CA THR A 96 40.49 47.03 -28.61
C THR A 96 39.67 47.62 -27.43
N SER A 97 40.24 47.50 -26.20
CA SER A 97 40.20 48.43 -25.04
C SER A 97 38.90 48.91 -24.33
N LYS A 98 38.82 48.48 -23.04
CA LYS A 98 38.43 49.14 -21.74
C LYS A 98 38.54 50.70 -21.63
N PRO A 99 38.16 51.40 -20.51
CA PRO A 99 37.71 50.94 -19.16
C PRO A 99 36.55 51.69 -18.42
N TYR A 100 36.06 51.05 -17.34
CA TYR A 100 35.52 51.54 -16.04
C TYR A 100 35.11 53.02 -15.77
N LYS A 101 34.01 53.17 -15.02
CA LYS A 101 33.96 53.96 -13.75
C LYS A 101 32.80 53.57 -12.81
N TYR A 102 33.07 53.48 -11.51
CA TYR A 102 32.10 53.38 -10.40
C TYR A 102 31.71 54.79 -9.91
N PHE A 103 30.49 54.97 -9.36
CA PHE A 103 30.26 55.79 -8.16
C PHE A 103 28.93 55.41 -7.46
N GLY A 104 28.76 55.86 -6.21
CA GLY A 104 27.88 55.26 -5.19
C GLY A 104 26.46 55.84 -5.02
N PRO A 105 25.83 55.61 -3.84
CA PRO A 105 24.37 55.49 -3.72
C PRO A 105 23.67 56.67 -3.02
N SER A 106 22.34 56.72 -3.11
CA SER A 106 21.48 57.47 -2.17
C SER A 106 20.07 56.87 -2.08
N ARG A 107 19.51 56.82 -0.86
CA ARG A 107 18.10 56.48 -0.59
C ARG A 107 17.19 57.67 -0.89
N PHE A 108 15.91 57.44 -1.18
CA PHE A 108 14.85 58.29 -0.60
C PHE A 108 13.57 57.50 -0.34
N ILE A 109 12.83 57.95 0.69
CA ILE A 109 11.57 57.37 1.18
C ILE A 109 10.40 58.09 0.50
N GLY A 110 9.34 57.37 0.15
CA GLY A 110 8.12 57.96 -0.42
C GLY A 110 6.92 57.01 -0.33
N THR A 111 6.13 57.13 0.73
CA THR A 111 4.81 56.49 0.85
C THR A 111 3.75 57.28 0.08
N LEU A 112 2.84 56.60 -0.62
CA LEU A 112 1.36 56.70 -0.49
C LEU A 112 0.57 56.18 -1.70
N ARG A 113 -0.51 55.46 -1.37
CA ARG A 113 -1.82 55.33 -2.07
C ARG A 113 -1.88 54.73 -3.49
N CYS A 114 -2.62 53.63 -3.57
CA CYS A 114 -3.36 53.23 -4.76
C CYS A 114 -4.43 54.27 -5.15
N PRO A 115 -4.79 54.31 -6.44
CA PRO A 115 -6.19 54.38 -6.87
C PRO A 115 -6.63 53.08 -7.56
N SER A 116 -7.94 52.97 -7.75
CA SER A 116 -8.70 51.79 -8.19
C SER A 116 -8.94 51.71 -9.71
N SER A 117 -9.78 50.73 -10.08
CA SER A 117 -10.64 50.62 -11.28
C SER A 117 -10.03 50.16 -12.63
N ASP A 118 -10.42 48.92 -12.97
CA ASP A 118 -11.20 48.52 -14.15
C ASP A 118 -10.58 48.29 -15.55
N ALA A 119 -11.25 47.32 -16.21
CA ALA A 119 -11.37 47.07 -17.65
C ALA A 119 -10.23 46.35 -18.41
N TYR A 120 -10.41 45.03 -18.55
CA TYR A 120 -10.41 44.27 -19.81
C TYR A 120 -9.62 44.82 -21.03
N HIS A 121 -8.73 43.99 -21.61
CA HIS A 121 -9.05 43.34 -22.90
C HIS A 121 -8.18 42.11 -23.26
N LYS A 122 -8.69 41.33 -24.21
CA LYS A 122 -8.18 40.01 -24.68
C LYS A 122 -7.06 40.10 -25.73
N ALA A 123 -6.16 39.11 -25.73
CA ALA A 123 -5.57 38.52 -26.95
C ALA A 123 -5.13 37.06 -26.65
N VAL A 124 -5.88 36.04 -27.08
CA VAL A 124 -5.80 35.33 -28.38
C VAL A 124 -4.66 34.30 -28.45
N PHE A 125 -5.03 33.02 -28.39
CA PHE A 125 -4.32 31.93 -29.07
C PHE A 125 -5.25 31.31 -30.12
N ARG A 126 -4.78 31.28 -31.37
CA ARG A 126 -5.29 30.47 -32.48
C ARG A 126 -4.44 29.19 -32.57
N SER A 127 -4.81 28.06 -33.17
CA SER A 127 -6.09 27.39 -33.47
C SER A 127 -5.79 26.29 -34.51
N SER A 128 -6.04 25.01 -34.21
CA SER A 128 -6.24 23.91 -35.18
C SER A 128 -6.46 22.61 -34.38
N ALA A 129 -7.66 22.03 -34.20
CA ALA A 129 -8.75 21.64 -35.13
C ALA A 129 -8.39 20.41 -36.00
N VAL A 130 -9.27 19.43 -36.29
CA VAL A 130 -10.64 19.07 -35.85
C VAL A 130 -10.96 17.64 -36.34
N HIS A 131 -11.87 16.90 -35.68
CA HIS A 131 -12.91 15.96 -36.22
C HIS A 131 -13.64 15.39 -34.97
N CYS A 132 -14.89 15.71 -34.57
CA CYS A 132 -16.21 15.77 -35.23
C CYS A 132 -16.69 14.36 -35.67
N ARG A 133 -17.88 13.82 -35.33
CA ARG A 133 -19.21 14.35 -34.87
C ARG A 133 -19.76 13.46 -33.71
N THR A 134 -20.82 13.77 -32.94
CA THR A 134 -22.20 14.18 -33.30
C THR A 134 -22.95 14.83 -32.12
N CYS A 135 -23.95 15.66 -32.38
CA CYS A 135 -24.65 16.50 -31.39
C CYS A 135 -26.03 15.95 -30.94
N VAL A 136 -26.44 16.32 -29.71
CA VAL A 136 -27.85 16.55 -29.33
C VAL A 136 -27.92 17.81 -28.46
N CYS A 137 -28.86 18.73 -28.72
CA CYS A 137 -29.04 19.96 -27.96
C CYS A 137 -30.18 19.86 -26.93
N ILE A 138 -29.84 20.09 -25.66
CA ILE A 138 -30.28 21.25 -24.83
C ILE A 138 -31.71 21.78 -25.03
N ARG A 139 -32.49 21.81 -23.94
CA ARG A 139 -33.14 23.05 -23.43
C ARG A 139 -33.06 23.13 -21.90
N ARG A 140 -32.84 24.34 -21.39
CA ARG A 140 -32.80 24.71 -19.97
C ARG A 140 -34.21 24.98 -19.44
N ASN A 141 -34.38 25.00 -18.12
CA ASN A 141 -34.87 26.22 -17.47
C ASN A 141 -34.31 26.35 -16.05
N ASP A 142 -34.13 27.60 -15.59
CA ASP A 142 -33.41 27.96 -14.37
C ASP A 142 -34.35 28.25 -13.17
N SER A 143 -33.72 28.35 -11.99
CA SER A 143 -34.05 29.28 -10.88
C SER A 143 -35.06 28.93 -9.75
N ILE A 144 -34.47 28.59 -8.58
CA ILE A 144 -34.50 29.36 -7.30
C ILE A 144 -35.71 29.30 -6.33
N ALA A 145 -35.33 29.22 -5.04
CA ALA A 145 -36.01 29.57 -3.78
C ALA A 145 -36.91 28.54 -3.06
N ALA A 146 -36.49 28.23 -1.82
CA ALA A 146 -37.33 27.70 -0.73
C ALA A 146 -37.97 28.88 0.05
N PRO A 147 -38.98 28.66 0.93
CA PRO A 147 -38.68 28.13 2.27
C PRO A 147 -39.73 27.14 2.84
N SER A 148 -39.40 26.55 3.99
CA SER A 148 -40.30 25.76 4.86
C SER A 148 -40.68 26.59 6.11
N PRO A 149 -41.37 26.07 7.17
CA PRO A 149 -42.26 24.90 7.28
C PRO A 149 -43.59 25.24 8.03
N ARG A 150 -44.60 24.33 8.04
CA ARG A 150 -45.32 23.84 9.26
C ARG A 150 -46.64 23.06 8.99
N ARG A 151 -46.82 22.04 9.84
CA ARG A 151 -48.08 21.46 10.41
C ARG A 151 -49.15 20.80 9.52
N ALA A 152 -49.25 19.50 9.76
CA ALA A 152 -50.34 18.55 9.51
C ALA A 152 -51.78 18.99 9.85
N LYS A 153 -52.75 18.42 9.10
CA LYS A 153 -53.91 17.66 9.64
C LYS A 153 -54.72 16.96 8.51
N TYR A 154 -55.10 15.70 8.76
CA TYR A 154 -56.26 14.99 8.16
C TYR A 154 -57.58 15.56 8.77
N PRO A 155 -58.83 15.33 8.25
CA PRO A 155 -59.30 14.06 7.68
C PRO A 155 -60.34 14.09 6.52
N ASP A 156 -60.82 12.88 6.19
CA ASP A 156 -61.81 12.41 5.21
C ASP A 156 -63.14 13.18 5.06
N LYS A 157 -63.74 13.16 3.84
CA LYS A 157 -64.91 12.30 3.50
C LYS A 157 -65.50 12.51 2.08
N HIS A 158 -65.98 11.41 1.51
CA HIS A 158 -66.88 11.27 0.34
C HIS A 158 -68.31 11.83 0.61
N PRO A 159 -69.21 12.10 -0.38
CA PRO A 159 -69.76 11.06 -1.30
C PRO A 159 -70.33 11.46 -2.71
N SER A 160 -70.59 10.42 -3.54
CA SER A 160 -71.80 10.12 -4.38
C SER A 160 -72.50 11.18 -5.28
N VAL A 161 -73.18 10.91 -6.42
CA VAL A 161 -73.52 9.72 -7.26
C VAL A 161 -74.22 10.19 -8.57
N ALA A 162 -74.23 9.37 -9.64
CA ALA A 162 -75.08 9.44 -10.87
C ALA A 162 -74.97 10.67 -11.83
N GLY A 163 -75.29 10.57 -13.13
CA GLY A 163 -75.67 9.41 -13.94
C GLY A 163 -75.95 9.71 -15.44
N GLU A 164 -76.04 8.64 -16.22
CA GLU A 164 -76.74 8.44 -17.52
C GLU A 164 -76.33 9.09 -18.87
N ILE A 165 -76.50 8.25 -19.89
CA ILE A 165 -76.27 8.32 -21.36
C ILE A 165 -77.53 8.93 -22.05
N PRO A 166 -77.68 9.18 -23.40
CA PRO A 166 -77.25 8.33 -24.53
C PRO A 166 -76.92 8.96 -25.94
N SER A 167 -76.39 8.09 -26.81
CA SER A 167 -76.64 7.92 -28.28
C SER A 167 -76.43 9.05 -29.32
N HIS A 168 -75.70 8.75 -30.42
CA HIS A 168 -76.29 8.31 -31.71
C HIS A 168 -75.25 7.87 -32.78
N LEU A 169 -75.69 6.99 -33.69
CA LEU A 169 -75.05 6.44 -34.91
C LEU A 169 -75.94 6.86 -36.13
N PRO A 170 -75.54 6.82 -37.45
CA PRO A 170 -75.17 5.56 -38.13
C PRO A 170 -74.33 5.55 -39.46
N THR A 171 -73.76 4.36 -39.77
CA THR A 171 -73.55 3.65 -41.08
C THR A 171 -73.16 4.34 -42.42
N THR A 172 -72.09 3.85 -43.08
CA THR A 172 -72.08 2.94 -44.30
C THR A 172 -70.63 2.69 -44.80
N TYR A 173 -70.15 1.43 -44.98
CA TYR A 173 -69.99 0.67 -46.26
C TYR A 173 -69.32 1.46 -47.43
N THR A 174 -68.31 0.98 -48.17
CA THR A 174 -67.57 -0.32 -48.26
C THR A 174 -66.06 -0.13 -47.91
N SER A 175 -65.04 -0.94 -48.25
CA SER A 175 -64.84 -2.18 -49.04
C SER A 175 -63.62 -2.99 -48.47
N ARG A 176 -63.01 -3.92 -49.22
CA ARG A 176 -61.76 -4.65 -48.85
C ARG A 176 -60.88 -4.92 -50.08
N VAL A 177 -59.56 -4.95 -49.90
CA VAL A 177 -58.66 -5.99 -50.46
C VAL A 177 -57.68 -6.42 -49.35
N SER A 178 -57.19 -7.66 -49.43
CA SER A 178 -56.69 -8.48 -48.33
C SER A 178 -55.16 -8.61 -48.20
N SER A 179 -54.67 -8.78 -46.96
CA SER A 179 -53.58 -9.70 -46.64
C SER A 179 -53.78 -10.32 -45.24
N LEU A 180 -53.18 -11.49 -44.97
CA LEU A 180 -53.59 -12.42 -43.91
C LEU A 180 -53.04 -12.09 -42.50
N LYS A 181 -53.72 -12.64 -41.47
CA LYS A 181 -53.35 -12.57 -40.04
C LYS A 181 -52.31 -13.63 -39.64
N ALA A 182 -51.46 -13.29 -38.67
CA ALA A 182 -50.98 -14.20 -37.60
C ALA A 182 -50.78 -13.37 -36.29
N PRO A 183 -50.90 -13.96 -35.08
CA PRO A 183 -51.46 -13.23 -33.94
C PRO A 183 -50.47 -12.68 -32.89
N CYS A 184 -50.89 -11.58 -32.24
CA CYS A 184 -50.28 -11.05 -31.01
C CYS A 184 -50.52 -11.97 -29.80
N CYS A 185 -49.65 -12.96 -29.59
CA CYS A 185 -49.57 -13.69 -28.30
C CYS A 185 -48.23 -13.52 -27.56
N ALA A 186 -47.19 -12.97 -28.20
CA ALA A 186 -45.84 -12.91 -27.62
C ALA A 186 -45.67 -11.84 -26.51
N SER A 187 -46.43 -10.74 -26.55
CA SER A 187 -46.16 -9.58 -25.67
C SER A 187 -46.58 -9.76 -24.21
N ILE A 188 -47.62 -10.56 -23.94
CA ILE A 188 -48.15 -10.75 -22.57
C ILE A 188 -47.31 -11.79 -21.80
N ALA A 189 -46.78 -12.80 -22.50
CA ALA A 189 -45.93 -13.82 -21.90
C ALA A 189 -44.61 -13.25 -21.36
N MET A 190 -43.97 -12.31 -22.06
CA MET A 190 -42.71 -11.69 -21.61
C MET A 190 -42.88 -10.85 -20.34
N GLU A 191 -43.97 -10.09 -20.19
CA GLU A 191 -44.20 -9.32 -18.95
C GLU A 191 -44.51 -10.21 -17.75
N MET A 192 -45.25 -11.31 -17.93
CA MET A 192 -45.50 -12.26 -16.85
C MET A 192 -44.22 -12.98 -16.41
N VAL A 193 -43.38 -13.43 -17.35
CA VAL A 193 -42.09 -14.06 -17.01
C VAL A 193 -41.15 -13.08 -16.31
N ALA A 194 -41.08 -11.82 -16.75
CA ALA A 194 -40.27 -10.79 -16.08
C ALA A 194 -40.74 -10.52 -14.64
N ARG A 195 -42.06 -10.45 -14.39
CA ARG A 195 -42.62 -10.24 -13.03
C ARG A 195 -42.46 -11.47 -12.13
N LEU A 196 -42.62 -12.68 -12.66
CA LEU A 196 -42.33 -13.93 -11.92
C LEU A 196 -40.84 -14.07 -11.58
N SER A 197 -39.95 -13.65 -12.48
CA SER A 197 -38.49 -13.64 -12.21
C SER A 197 -38.13 -12.65 -11.10
N LEU A 198 -38.77 -11.49 -11.04
CA LEU A 198 -38.56 -10.50 -10.00
C LEU A 198 -39.11 -10.95 -8.63
N LEU A 199 -40.25 -11.67 -8.62
CA LEU A 199 -40.82 -12.29 -7.42
C LEU A 199 -39.97 -13.47 -6.90
N LEU A 200 -39.40 -14.30 -7.77
CA LEU A 200 -38.42 -15.30 -7.35
C LEU A 200 -37.12 -14.67 -6.83
N LEU A 201 -36.66 -13.55 -7.41
CA LEU A 201 -35.47 -12.84 -6.90
C LEU A 201 -35.64 -12.32 -5.47
N LEU A 202 -36.87 -11.92 -5.10
CA LEU A 202 -37.20 -11.46 -3.74
C LEU A 202 -37.39 -12.63 -2.73
N LEU A 203 -37.67 -13.84 -3.21
CA LEU A 203 -37.78 -15.05 -2.40
C LEU A 203 -36.42 -15.75 -2.16
N VAL A 204 -35.35 -15.34 -2.84
CA VAL A 204 -33.97 -15.79 -2.61
C VAL A 204 -33.14 -14.68 -1.95
N LEU A 205 -33.74 -13.99 -0.97
CA LEU A 205 -32.94 -13.41 0.11
C LEU A 205 -32.32 -14.56 0.91
N PRO A 206 -30.99 -14.60 1.12
CA PRO A 206 -30.41 -15.56 2.03
C PRO A 206 -30.87 -15.23 3.45
N LEU A 207 -31.85 -15.98 3.94
CA LEU A 207 -32.07 -16.21 5.38
C LEU A 207 -30.86 -16.99 5.92
N GLY A 208 -29.76 -16.25 6.03
CA GLY A 208 -28.40 -16.73 6.25
C GLY A 208 -27.51 -15.65 6.86
N ALA A 209 -28.11 -14.56 7.37
CA ALA A 209 -27.57 -13.94 8.56
C ALA A 209 -27.79 -14.95 9.69
N GLY A 210 -26.83 -15.86 9.86
CA GLY A 210 -26.81 -16.71 11.04
C GLY A 210 -26.77 -15.81 12.26
N GLU A 211 -27.64 -16.08 13.23
CA GLU A 211 -27.46 -15.57 14.59
C GLU A 211 -26.20 -16.24 15.16
N PHE A 212 -25.03 -15.71 14.78
CA PHE A 212 -23.83 -15.90 15.58
C PHE A 212 -24.18 -15.38 16.96
N GLY A 213 -24.18 -16.28 17.95
CA GLY A 213 -24.39 -15.92 19.34
C GLY A 213 -23.40 -14.82 19.73
N GLN A 214 -23.82 -13.94 20.65
CA GLN A 214 -23.00 -12.80 21.04
C GLN A 214 -21.60 -13.27 21.47
N TYR A 215 -20.57 -12.73 20.83
CA TYR A 215 -19.18 -13.02 21.18
C TYR A 215 -18.92 -12.59 22.63
N THR A 216 -18.45 -13.51 23.45
CA THR A 216 -18.11 -13.28 24.85
C THR A 216 -16.69 -12.74 24.98
N ALA A 217 -16.36 -12.14 26.13
CA ALA A 217 -15.08 -11.47 26.35
C ALA A 217 -13.94 -12.44 26.71
N ASP A 218 -13.80 -13.51 25.93
CA ASP A 218 -12.79 -14.56 26.07
C ASP A 218 -12.25 -14.98 24.70
N TRP A 219 -11.02 -15.51 24.67
CA TRP A 219 -10.34 -15.77 23.41
C TRP A 219 -10.95 -16.91 22.58
N ASP A 220 -11.49 -17.96 23.22
CA ASP A 220 -12.11 -19.08 22.50
C ASP A 220 -13.33 -18.60 21.70
N SER A 221 -14.14 -17.74 22.31
CA SER A 221 -15.29 -17.09 21.65
C SER A 221 -14.85 -16.12 20.56
N LEU A 222 -13.87 -15.25 20.83
CA LEU A 222 -13.41 -14.24 19.88
C LEU A 222 -12.68 -14.82 18.66
N ASP A 223 -11.85 -15.86 18.84
CA ASP A 223 -11.15 -16.56 17.77
C ASP A 223 -12.08 -17.47 16.93
N SER A 224 -13.27 -17.79 17.44
CA SER A 224 -14.31 -18.51 16.68
C SER A 224 -14.93 -17.65 15.55
N ARG A 225 -14.76 -16.32 15.60
CA ARG A 225 -15.32 -15.41 14.60
C ARG A 225 -14.76 -15.72 13.20
N PRO A 226 -15.61 -16.03 12.20
CA PRO A 226 -15.15 -16.26 10.85
C PRO A 226 -14.44 -15.04 10.26
N LEU A 227 -13.33 -15.29 9.55
CA LEU A 227 -12.63 -14.24 8.82
C LEU A 227 -13.53 -13.69 7.70
N PRO A 228 -13.76 -12.36 7.63
CA PRO A 228 -14.43 -11.73 6.50
C PRO A 228 -13.72 -12.03 5.17
N GLN A 229 -14.44 -12.65 4.22
CA GLN A 229 -13.89 -13.16 2.96
C GLN A 229 -13.11 -12.09 2.16
N TRP A 230 -13.53 -10.83 2.22
CA TRP A 230 -12.85 -9.72 1.53
C TRP A 230 -11.38 -9.60 1.93
N TYR A 231 -11.02 -9.91 3.18
CA TYR A 231 -9.65 -9.79 3.66
C TYR A 231 -8.77 -10.93 3.15
N ASP A 232 -9.30 -12.15 3.06
CA ASP A 232 -8.57 -13.21 2.39
C ASP A 232 -8.46 -12.98 0.87
N ASP A 233 -9.50 -12.45 0.23
CA ASP A 233 -9.46 -12.13 -1.21
C ASP A 233 -8.45 -11.03 -1.56
N ALA A 234 -8.21 -10.09 -0.63
CA ALA A 234 -7.45 -8.87 -0.84
C ALA A 234 -5.97 -9.07 -1.16
N LYS A 235 -5.30 -10.00 -0.46
CA LYS A 235 -3.86 -10.39 -0.57
C LYS A 235 -2.79 -9.31 -0.39
N PHE A 236 -3.04 -8.06 -0.77
CA PHE A 236 -2.06 -6.99 -0.76
C PHE A 236 -2.67 -5.68 -0.24
N GLY A 237 -1.99 -5.06 0.72
CA GLY A 237 -2.34 -3.76 1.29
C GLY A 237 -1.12 -2.87 1.51
N ILE A 238 -1.36 -1.56 1.66
CA ILE A 238 -0.30 -0.58 1.99
C ILE A 238 -0.44 -0.13 3.44
N PHE A 239 0.68 -0.14 4.15
CA PHE A 239 0.82 0.44 5.48
C PHE A 239 1.46 1.83 5.35
N MET A 240 1.15 2.73 6.27
CA MET A 240 1.73 4.06 6.30
C MET A 240 2.07 4.49 7.73
N HIS A 241 3.37 4.52 8.03
CA HIS A 241 3.90 5.14 9.24
C HIS A 241 4.21 6.61 8.97
N TRP A 242 3.33 7.48 9.47
CA TRP A 242 3.41 8.92 9.32
C TRP A 242 2.99 9.61 10.63
N GLY A 243 3.72 10.65 11.03
CA GLY A 243 3.58 11.29 12.34
C GLY A 243 4.74 12.23 12.63
N VAL A 244 4.86 12.70 13.88
CA VAL A 244 5.81 13.75 14.27
C VAL A 244 7.27 13.30 14.08
N TYR A 245 7.56 12.01 14.21
CA TYR A 245 8.86 11.41 13.86
C TYR A 245 9.30 11.65 12.40
N SER A 246 8.38 11.99 11.48
CA SER A 246 8.70 12.33 10.09
C SER A 246 9.27 13.75 9.92
N VAL A 247 9.35 14.53 11.01
CA VAL A 247 10.05 15.82 11.04
C VAL A 247 11.57 15.65 11.14
N PRO A 248 12.14 15.01 12.19
CA PRO A 248 13.57 14.73 12.21
C PRO A 248 13.99 13.82 11.05
N SER A 249 13.16 12.82 10.71
CA SER A 249 13.35 11.91 9.56
C SER A 249 14.77 11.38 9.43
N TYR A 250 15.25 10.73 10.49
CA TYR A 250 16.64 10.31 10.61
C TYR A 250 16.76 8.97 11.34
N HIS A 251 17.64 8.10 10.83
CA HIS A 251 18.18 6.91 11.50
C HIS A 251 17.10 6.01 12.14
N SER A 252 16.83 6.16 13.44
CA SER A 252 15.84 5.36 14.17
C SER A 252 14.38 5.56 13.72
N GLY A 253 14.11 6.54 12.84
CA GLY A 253 12.82 6.72 12.17
C GLY A 253 11.67 6.86 13.16
N VAL A 254 10.68 5.96 13.10
CA VAL A 254 9.50 6.00 13.98
C VAL A 254 9.83 5.84 15.48
N TRP A 255 11.02 5.32 15.81
CA TRP A 255 11.55 5.17 17.17
C TRP A 255 12.44 6.33 17.64
N PHE A 256 12.51 7.44 16.87
CA PHE A 256 13.43 8.54 17.13
C PHE A 256 13.35 9.10 18.56
N TRP A 257 12.14 9.33 19.10
CA TRP A 257 11.99 9.81 20.49
C TRP A 257 12.66 8.86 21.49
N TYR A 258 12.35 7.57 21.41
CA TYR A 258 12.87 6.57 22.36
C TYR A 258 14.38 6.42 22.23
N SER A 259 14.89 6.40 21.00
CA SER A 259 16.33 6.34 20.73
C SER A 259 17.09 7.55 21.30
N TRP A 260 16.58 8.76 21.06
CA TRP A 260 17.17 10.01 21.55
C TRP A 260 17.01 10.20 23.06
N GLN A 261 15.86 9.87 23.63
CA GLN A 261 15.51 10.21 25.01
C GLN A 261 15.71 9.08 26.03
N VAL A 262 15.50 7.82 25.65
CA VAL A 262 15.60 6.67 26.56
C VAL A 262 16.91 5.90 26.33
N SER A 263 17.14 5.41 25.11
CA SER A 263 18.36 4.64 24.80
C SER A 263 19.62 5.51 24.69
N LYS A 264 19.47 6.81 24.45
CA LYS A 264 20.54 7.79 24.21
C LYS A 264 21.51 7.36 23.10
N ASP A 265 20.99 6.88 21.96
CA ASP A 265 21.84 6.48 20.83
C ASP A 265 22.78 7.63 20.40
N PRO A 266 24.10 7.39 20.26
CA PRO A 266 25.05 8.44 19.95
C PRO A 266 24.75 9.21 18.65
N LYS A 267 24.18 8.57 17.62
CA LYS A 267 23.85 9.22 16.35
C LYS A 267 22.68 10.17 16.51
N ASP A 268 21.62 9.75 17.20
CA ASP A 268 20.40 10.57 17.37
C ASP A 268 20.66 11.72 18.36
N VAL A 269 21.41 11.46 19.43
CA VAL A 269 21.87 12.50 20.37
C VAL A 269 22.79 13.51 19.68
N GLN A 270 23.74 13.06 18.85
CA GLN A 270 24.62 13.98 18.12
C GLN A 270 23.88 14.74 17.03
N PHE A 271 22.94 14.10 16.34
CA PHE A 271 22.05 14.75 15.37
C PHE A 271 21.26 15.88 16.03
N MET A 272 20.65 15.63 17.19
CA MET A 272 19.92 16.66 17.92
C MET A 272 20.82 17.82 18.34
N ARG A 273 21.99 17.54 18.93
CA ARG A 273 22.99 18.55 19.31
C ARG A 273 23.53 19.38 18.14
N SER A 274 23.55 18.83 16.93
CA SER A 274 24.15 19.49 15.75
C SER A 274 23.15 20.31 14.93
N ASN A 275 21.84 20.00 15.04
CA ASN A 275 20.81 20.56 14.17
C ASN A 275 19.74 21.38 14.92
N TYR A 276 19.64 21.28 16.25
CA TYR A 276 18.59 21.93 17.04
C TYR A 276 19.18 22.66 18.25
N LYS A 277 18.41 23.63 18.80
CA LYS A 277 18.79 24.38 20.01
C LYS A 277 19.01 23.42 21.20
N PRO A 278 19.87 23.77 22.19
CA PRO A 278 20.12 22.91 23.37
C PRO A 278 18.85 22.50 24.12
N ASP A 279 17.86 23.40 24.20
CA ASP A 279 16.59 23.20 24.89
C ASP A 279 15.45 22.85 23.91
N PHE A 280 15.74 22.06 22.88
CA PHE A 280 14.73 21.53 21.95
C PHE A 280 14.09 20.28 22.55
N GLU A 281 12.76 20.29 22.67
CA GLU A 281 11.98 19.15 23.13
C GLU A 281 11.31 18.43 21.97
N TYR A 282 10.89 17.18 22.16
CA TYR A 282 10.19 16.46 21.09
C TYR A 282 8.84 17.11 20.73
N ALA A 283 8.20 17.79 21.68
CA ALA A 283 6.97 18.53 21.44
C ALA A 283 7.16 19.68 20.44
N ASP A 284 8.35 20.30 20.37
CA ASP A 284 8.66 21.37 19.40
C ASP A 284 8.47 20.87 17.95
N PHE A 285 8.74 19.58 17.67
CA PHE A 285 8.55 18.99 16.34
C PHE A 285 7.09 18.98 15.87
N ALA A 286 6.09 18.93 16.76
CA ALA A 286 4.69 18.86 16.32
C ALA A 286 4.27 20.12 15.54
N SER A 287 4.81 21.28 15.89
CA SER A 287 4.61 22.54 15.14
C SER A 287 5.26 22.54 13.74
N MET A 288 6.25 21.67 13.53
CA MET A 288 6.98 21.49 12.28
C MET A 288 6.42 20.36 11.41
N PHE A 289 5.40 19.63 11.89
CA PHE A 289 4.70 18.60 11.14
C PHE A 289 3.60 19.22 10.26
N THR A 290 4.02 20.02 9.28
CA THR A 290 3.18 21.00 8.58
C THR A 290 2.22 20.41 7.53
N CYS A 291 2.55 19.26 6.93
CA CYS A 291 1.73 18.58 5.93
C CYS A 291 1.22 19.47 4.76
N GLU A 292 1.98 20.49 4.36
CA GLU A 292 1.52 21.51 3.41
C GLU A 292 1.41 21.01 1.96
N LEU A 293 2.03 19.89 1.63
CA LEU A 293 1.92 19.17 0.35
C LEU A 293 0.98 17.95 0.43
N PHE A 294 0.33 17.71 1.58
CA PHE A 294 -0.56 16.58 1.77
C PHE A 294 -1.88 16.72 0.98
N ASP A 295 -2.07 15.80 0.03
CA ASP A 295 -3.29 15.60 -0.76
C ASP A 295 -3.76 14.13 -0.59
N SER A 296 -4.89 13.95 0.10
CA SER A 296 -5.48 12.63 0.36
C SER A 296 -5.89 11.89 -0.93
N GLY A 297 -6.32 12.62 -1.95
CA GLY A 297 -6.66 12.09 -3.27
C GLY A 297 -5.44 11.62 -4.05
N ARG A 298 -4.27 12.27 -3.92
CA ARG A 298 -2.98 11.78 -4.45
C ARG A 298 -2.59 10.49 -3.76
N PHE A 299 -2.67 10.44 -2.43
CA PHE A 299 -2.34 9.23 -1.66
C PHE A 299 -3.22 8.04 -2.08
N ALA A 300 -4.54 8.23 -2.14
CA ALA A 300 -5.47 7.20 -2.58
C ALA A 300 -5.19 6.74 -4.03
N LYS A 301 -4.86 7.66 -4.95
CA LYS A 301 -4.49 7.31 -6.34
C LYS A 301 -3.19 6.52 -6.44
N VAL A 302 -2.16 6.85 -5.65
CA VAL A 302 -0.87 6.12 -5.61
C VAL A 302 -1.08 4.69 -5.10
N VAL A 303 -1.82 4.52 -4.00
CA VAL A 303 -2.12 3.19 -3.43
C VAL A 303 -3.04 2.38 -4.36
N ARG A 304 -4.01 3.02 -5.03
CA ARG A 304 -4.81 2.35 -6.07
C ARG A 304 -3.94 1.89 -7.23
N ALA A 305 -3.00 2.74 -7.67
CA ALA A 305 -2.10 2.42 -8.77
C ALA A 305 -1.20 1.22 -8.45
N SER A 306 -0.84 0.98 -7.18
CA SER A 306 -0.08 -0.20 -6.76
C SER A 306 -0.89 -1.51 -6.76
N GLY A 307 -2.22 -1.44 -6.94
CA GLY A 307 -3.10 -2.61 -6.88
C GLY A 307 -3.44 -3.06 -5.45
N ALA A 308 -3.06 -2.31 -4.42
CA ALA A 308 -3.48 -2.62 -3.05
C ALA A 308 -5.00 -2.57 -2.90
N ARG A 309 -5.55 -3.49 -2.12
CA ARG A 309 -6.99 -3.63 -1.86
C ARG A 309 -7.41 -3.06 -0.51
N TYR A 310 -6.44 -2.82 0.36
CA TYR A 310 -6.62 -2.15 1.64
C TYR A 310 -5.45 -1.22 1.95
N PHE A 311 -5.70 -0.28 2.84
CA PHE A 311 -4.74 0.69 3.33
C PHE A 311 -4.82 0.76 4.86
N VAL A 312 -3.68 0.87 5.55
CA VAL A 312 -3.61 1.03 7.00
C VAL A 312 -2.77 2.27 7.32
N LEU A 313 -3.36 3.26 7.99
CA LEU A 313 -2.63 4.42 8.52
C LEU A 313 -2.30 4.22 9.99
N THR A 314 -1.10 4.62 10.41
CA THR A 314 -0.79 4.90 11.81
C THR A 314 -1.65 6.06 12.34
N SER A 315 -2.83 5.75 12.91
CA SER A 315 -3.69 6.78 13.51
C SER A 315 -3.01 7.41 14.73
N LYS A 316 -2.33 6.58 15.52
CA LYS A 316 -1.50 6.97 16.66
C LYS A 316 -0.36 5.97 16.84
N HIS A 317 0.88 6.44 16.83
CA HIS A 317 2.08 5.64 17.12
C HIS A 317 2.47 5.75 18.61
N HIS A 318 3.55 5.09 19.04
CA HIS A 318 3.99 5.06 20.44
C HIS A 318 4.32 6.45 21.05
N GLU A 319 4.47 7.49 20.22
CA GLU A 319 4.60 8.89 20.66
C GLU A 319 3.28 9.53 21.10
N GLY A 320 2.15 8.84 20.95
CA GLY A 320 0.83 9.32 21.38
C GLY A 320 0.19 10.42 20.52
N TYR A 321 0.88 10.91 19.50
CA TYR A 321 0.34 11.92 18.60
C TYR A 321 -0.79 11.33 17.75
N ALA A 322 -1.99 11.90 17.85
CA ALA A 322 -3.16 11.43 17.13
C ALA A 322 -3.32 12.15 15.77
N MET A 323 -3.44 11.40 14.69
CA MET A 323 -3.63 11.90 13.32
C MET A 323 -5.10 12.31 13.02
N TRP A 324 -5.88 12.56 14.06
CA TRP A 324 -7.29 12.95 14.02
C TRP A 324 -7.61 13.85 15.23
N PRO A 325 -8.70 14.66 15.21
CA PRO A 325 -9.08 15.56 16.30
C PRO A 325 -9.60 14.83 17.56
N SER A 326 -8.74 14.05 18.23
CA SER A 326 -9.13 13.29 19.42
C SER A 326 -9.34 14.18 20.63
N LYS A 327 -10.49 14.01 21.30
CA LYS A 327 -10.80 14.67 22.58
C LYS A 327 -9.89 14.21 23.73
N TYR A 328 -9.20 13.08 23.54
CA TYR A 328 -8.36 12.41 24.53
C TYR A 328 -6.85 12.57 24.25
N ALA A 329 -6.48 13.26 23.17
CA ALA A 329 -5.11 13.70 22.86
C ALA A 329 -5.07 15.22 22.65
N TRP A 330 -5.73 15.97 23.54
CA TRP A 330 -5.80 17.44 23.48
C TRP A 330 -4.40 18.08 23.43
N ASN A 331 -4.21 19.05 22.52
CA ASN A 331 -2.94 19.68 22.18
C ASN A 331 -1.82 18.72 21.67
N TRP A 332 -2.15 17.45 21.41
CA TRP A 332 -1.20 16.44 20.90
C TRP A 332 -1.83 15.64 19.76
N ASN A 333 -2.43 16.36 18.82
CA ASN A 333 -3.07 15.80 17.64
C ASN A 333 -2.99 16.75 16.43
N SER A 334 -3.29 16.21 15.24
CA SER A 334 -3.15 16.90 13.96
C SER A 334 -4.10 18.08 13.73
N MET A 335 -5.15 18.23 14.53
CA MET A 335 -6.05 19.38 14.49
C MET A 335 -5.56 20.51 15.40
N ASP A 336 -5.10 20.17 16.60
CA ASP A 336 -4.69 21.18 17.60
C ASP A 336 -3.30 21.76 17.33
N VAL A 337 -2.36 20.99 16.77
CA VAL A 337 -0.98 21.43 16.50
C VAL A 337 -0.37 20.76 15.26
N GLY A 338 0.31 21.55 14.44
CA GLY A 338 0.95 21.09 13.21
C GLY A 338 0.11 21.42 11.98
N PRO A 339 -0.56 20.45 11.33
CA PRO A 339 -1.21 20.67 10.04
C PRO A 339 -2.62 21.26 10.13
N HIS A 340 -3.22 21.31 11.34
CA HIS A 340 -4.59 21.76 11.61
C HIS A 340 -5.66 21.06 10.73
N ARG A 341 -5.53 19.73 10.59
CA ARG A 341 -6.33 18.88 9.69
C ARG A 341 -6.71 17.57 10.35
N ASP A 342 -7.85 17.01 9.96
CA ASP A 342 -8.25 15.63 10.28
C ASP A 342 -7.69 14.69 9.21
N ILE A 343 -6.44 14.29 9.37
CA ILE A 343 -5.71 13.50 8.38
C ILE A 343 -6.37 12.12 8.19
N VAL A 344 -6.82 11.49 9.28
CA VAL A 344 -7.58 10.23 9.24
C VAL A 344 -8.88 10.40 8.47
N GLY A 345 -9.70 11.42 8.78
CA GLY A 345 -10.97 11.66 8.11
C GLY A 345 -10.84 12.01 6.62
N GLU A 346 -9.81 12.77 6.24
CA GLU A 346 -9.52 13.09 4.84
C GLU A 346 -9.06 11.87 4.03
N LEU A 347 -8.25 10.98 4.63
CA LEU A 347 -7.81 9.75 3.98
C LEU A 347 -8.95 8.73 3.89
N GLU A 348 -9.75 8.56 4.94
CA GLU A 348 -10.90 7.65 4.97
C GLU A 348 -11.83 7.89 3.76
N GLN A 349 -12.20 9.15 3.53
CA GLN A 349 -13.06 9.56 2.43
C GLN A 349 -12.40 9.27 1.06
N ALA A 350 -11.13 9.63 0.90
CA ALA A 350 -10.39 9.43 -0.35
C ALA A 350 -10.22 7.94 -0.71
N PHE A 351 -9.88 7.09 0.27
CA PHE A 351 -9.72 5.66 0.07
C PHE A 351 -11.05 4.96 -0.25
N ARG A 352 -12.16 5.33 0.41
CA ARG A 352 -13.48 4.82 0.04
C ARG A 352 -13.91 5.25 -1.36
N HIS A 353 -13.59 6.48 -1.77
CA HIS A 353 -13.83 6.97 -3.13
C HIS A 353 -13.11 6.14 -4.20
N GLU A 354 -11.90 5.66 -3.91
CA GLU A 354 -11.13 4.78 -4.80
C GLU A 354 -11.43 3.27 -4.60
N ASN A 355 -12.48 2.94 -3.83
CA ASN A 355 -12.92 1.57 -3.50
C ASN A 355 -11.82 0.69 -2.86
N ILE A 356 -11.01 1.31 -2.00
CA ILE A 356 -9.98 0.65 -1.18
C ILE A 356 -10.52 0.53 0.25
N ARG A 357 -10.30 -0.63 0.89
CA ARG A 357 -10.68 -0.86 2.29
C ARG A 357 -9.79 -0.01 3.21
N PHE A 358 -10.40 0.76 4.10
CA PHE A 358 -9.67 1.70 4.95
C PHE A 358 -9.46 1.11 6.35
N GLY A 359 -8.22 1.10 6.83
CA GLY A 359 -7.82 0.55 8.11
C GLY A 359 -6.97 1.53 8.91
N LEU A 360 -6.95 1.33 10.23
CA LEU A 360 -6.17 2.14 11.16
C LEU A 360 -5.33 1.26 12.05
N TYR A 361 -4.05 1.61 12.15
CA TYR A 361 -3.16 1.15 13.20
C TYR A 361 -3.32 2.01 14.45
N PHE A 362 -3.20 1.38 15.62
CA PHE A 362 -3.30 2.04 16.90
C PHE A 362 -2.30 1.46 17.92
N SER A 363 -1.36 2.30 18.37
CA SER A 363 -0.48 1.98 19.49
C SER A 363 -1.29 1.96 20.81
N LEU A 364 -1.32 0.80 21.47
CA LEU A 364 -1.98 0.64 22.76
C LEU A 364 -1.32 1.52 23.83
N TYR A 365 0.00 1.58 23.90
CA TYR A 365 0.73 2.42 24.84
C TYR A 365 1.23 3.75 24.25
N GLU A 366 1.70 4.62 25.15
CA GLU A 366 2.33 5.90 24.81
C GLU A 366 3.58 6.09 25.68
N TRP A 367 4.74 6.33 25.07
CA TRP A 367 6.06 6.35 25.73
C TRP A 367 6.12 7.31 26.94
N PHE A 368 5.57 8.51 26.77
CA PHE A 368 5.69 9.62 27.74
C PHE A 368 4.35 10.10 28.31
N ASN A 369 3.26 9.34 28.12
CA ASN A 369 1.99 9.65 28.76
C ASN A 369 2.09 9.41 30.28
N SER A 370 1.83 10.44 31.07
CA SER A 370 1.98 10.37 32.53
C SER A 370 1.08 9.32 33.19
N LEU A 371 -0.11 9.07 32.64
CA LEU A 371 -1.01 8.04 33.16
C LEU A 371 -0.50 6.63 32.83
N TYR A 372 0.10 6.44 31.65
CA TYR A 372 0.69 5.16 31.26
C TYR A 372 1.90 4.85 32.13
N ILE A 373 2.79 5.83 32.33
CA ILE A 373 3.95 5.71 33.21
C ILE A 373 3.52 5.36 34.64
N GLN A 374 2.44 5.97 35.16
CA GLN A 374 1.90 5.65 36.49
C GLN A 374 1.37 4.22 36.58
N ASP A 375 0.55 3.77 35.63
CA ASP A 375 0.05 2.39 35.60
C ASP A 375 1.21 1.38 35.47
N LYS A 376 2.19 1.64 34.60
CA LYS A 376 3.41 0.82 34.41
C LYS A 376 4.27 0.76 35.68
N ALA A 377 4.50 1.88 36.35
CA ALA A 377 5.22 1.94 37.64
C ALA A 377 4.49 1.14 38.73
N ASN A 378 3.16 1.13 38.70
CA ASN A 378 2.31 0.29 39.56
C ASN A 378 2.13 -1.16 39.03
N LYS A 379 3.02 -1.62 38.13
CA LYS A 379 3.01 -2.98 37.55
C LYS A 379 1.65 -3.36 36.94
N PHE A 380 1.00 -2.41 36.27
CA PHE A 380 -0.30 -2.54 35.59
C PHE A 380 -1.48 -2.95 36.48
N LYS A 381 -1.37 -2.73 37.81
CA LYS A 381 -2.45 -2.99 38.77
C LYS A 381 -3.59 -1.96 38.72
N THR A 382 -3.29 -0.74 38.30
CA THR A 382 -4.27 0.29 37.95
C THR A 382 -4.46 0.31 36.44
N LYS A 383 -5.64 0.71 35.96
CA LYS A 383 -6.02 0.84 34.53
C LYS A 383 -6.38 2.30 34.19
N THR A 384 -5.67 3.28 34.76
CA THR A 384 -6.04 4.69 34.66
C THR A 384 -5.87 5.23 33.24
N TYR A 385 -4.76 4.90 32.59
CA TYR A 385 -4.48 5.27 31.20
C TYR A 385 -5.47 4.58 30.24
N VAL A 386 -5.67 3.26 30.43
CA VAL A 386 -6.62 2.48 29.63
C VAL A 386 -8.03 3.08 29.67
N LYS A 387 -8.54 3.43 30.86
CA LYS A 387 -9.88 3.99 31.03
C LYS A 387 -10.03 5.45 30.57
N LYS A 388 -8.99 6.28 30.67
CA LYS A 388 -9.09 7.74 30.41
C LYS A 388 -8.58 8.18 29.04
N VAL A 389 -7.72 7.39 28.39
CA VAL A 389 -7.06 7.74 27.13
C VAL A 389 -7.30 6.65 26.09
N MET A 390 -6.75 5.46 26.31
CA MET A 390 -6.66 4.42 25.27
C MET A 390 -8.02 3.90 24.80
N MET A 391 -8.89 3.47 25.71
CA MET A 391 -10.20 2.94 25.34
C MET A 391 -11.11 4.01 24.73
N PRO A 392 -11.23 5.23 25.28
CA PRO A 392 -11.98 6.29 24.62
C PRO A 392 -11.47 6.64 23.21
N GLN A 393 -10.16 6.66 22.98
CA GLN A 393 -9.59 6.84 21.63
C GLN A 393 -9.94 5.70 20.67
N LEU A 394 -9.82 4.44 21.10
CA LEU A 394 -10.24 3.28 20.30
C LEU A 394 -11.72 3.35 19.93
N MET A 395 -12.56 3.82 20.86
CA MET A 395 -13.99 4.04 20.62
C MET A 395 -14.23 5.20 19.64
N GLU A 396 -13.50 6.31 19.73
CA GLU A 396 -13.57 7.41 18.73
C GLU A 396 -13.26 6.87 17.32
N ILE A 397 -12.08 6.26 17.11
CA ILE A 397 -11.66 5.88 15.75
C ILE A 397 -12.56 4.81 15.10
N VAL A 398 -13.15 3.92 15.90
CA VAL A 398 -14.07 2.89 15.38
C VAL A 398 -15.43 3.50 15.00
N ASN A 399 -15.98 4.39 15.82
CA ASN A 399 -17.31 4.95 15.58
C ASN A 399 -17.31 6.03 14.49
N ASP A 400 -16.29 6.89 14.50
CA ASP A 400 -16.20 8.03 13.60
C ASP A 400 -15.77 7.57 12.19
N TYR A 401 -14.61 6.90 12.07
CA TYR A 401 -13.99 6.53 10.78
C TYR A 401 -14.31 5.12 10.26
N LYS A 402 -14.95 4.28 11.07
CA LYS A 402 -15.49 2.96 10.66
C LYS A 402 -14.49 2.09 9.87
N PRO A 403 -13.28 1.85 10.40
CA PRO A 403 -12.24 1.11 9.70
C PRO A 403 -12.64 -0.35 9.44
N ASP A 404 -12.23 -0.85 8.28
CA ASP A 404 -12.30 -2.24 7.85
C ASP A 404 -11.18 -3.09 8.51
N ILE A 405 -10.09 -2.47 8.96
CA ILE A 405 -9.00 -3.11 9.72
C ILE A 405 -8.66 -2.27 10.94
N LEU A 406 -8.60 -2.87 12.12
CA LEU A 406 -8.04 -2.26 13.31
C LEU A 406 -6.79 -3.03 13.75
N TRP A 407 -5.62 -2.44 13.55
CA TRP A 407 -4.31 -3.07 13.70
C TRP A 407 -3.65 -2.55 15.00
N SER A 408 -3.73 -3.29 16.09
CA SER A 408 -3.16 -2.87 17.38
C SER A 408 -1.66 -3.17 17.45
N ASP A 409 -0.94 -2.49 18.33
CA ASP A 409 0.48 -2.72 18.55
C ASP A 409 0.94 -2.16 19.90
N GLY A 410 2.16 -2.46 20.33
CA GLY A 410 2.65 -1.97 21.62
C GLY A 410 2.09 -2.73 22.83
N ASP A 411 1.66 -3.96 22.59
CA ASP A 411 0.97 -4.83 23.54
C ASP A 411 1.92 -5.56 24.51
N TRP A 412 3.18 -5.74 24.11
CA TRP A 412 4.18 -6.60 24.76
C TRP A 412 4.49 -6.29 26.23
N GLU A 413 4.22 -5.08 26.72
CA GLU A 413 4.54 -4.70 28.11
C GLU A 413 3.55 -5.24 29.14
N ALA A 414 2.29 -5.44 28.77
CA ALA A 414 1.20 -5.75 29.70
C ALA A 414 0.22 -6.80 29.13
N PRO A 415 -0.46 -7.60 29.96
CA PRO A 415 -1.42 -8.59 29.48
C PRO A 415 -2.65 -7.93 28.85
N ASP A 416 -3.34 -8.68 28.00
CA ASP A 416 -4.66 -8.38 27.44
C ASP A 416 -5.67 -7.88 28.49
N SER A 417 -5.62 -8.47 29.68
CA SER A 417 -6.43 -8.11 30.84
C SER A 417 -6.11 -6.72 31.41
N TYR A 418 -4.90 -6.16 31.25
CA TYR A 418 -4.65 -4.74 31.54
C TYR A 418 -5.29 -3.87 30.47
N TRP A 419 -5.01 -4.19 29.20
CA TRP A 419 -5.49 -3.47 28.02
C TRP A 419 -7.01 -3.47 27.88
N ASN A 420 -7.72 -4.42 28.52
CA ASN A 420 -9.17 -4.58 28.43
C ASN A 420 -9.60 -5.00 27.00
N SER A 421 -8.75 -5.81 26.37
CA SER A 421 -8.83 -6.14 24.94
C SER A 421 -9.97 -7.08 24.60
N THR A 422 -10.23 -8.12 25.40
CA THR A 422 -11.29 -9.08 25.07
C THR A 422 -12.68 -8.46 25.20
N GLU A 423 -12.91 -7.58 26.19
CA GLU A 423 -14.18 -6.85 26.28
C GLU A 423 -14.36 -5.85 25.13
N PHE A 424 -13.28 -5.20 24.70
CA PHE A 424 -13.31 -4.30 23.55
C PHE A 424 -13.58 -5.05 22.24
N LEU A 425 -12.92 -6.19 22.01
CA LEU A 425 -13.15 -7.02 20.83
C LEU A 425 -14.55 -7.65 20.82
N ALA A 426 -15.10 -8.03 21.98
CA ALA A 426 -16.48 -8.47 22.10
C ALA A 426 -17.46 -7.34 21.73
N TRP A 427 -17.24 -6.10 22.17
CA TRP A 427 -18.02 -4.96 21.70
C TRP A 427 -17.84 -4.72 20.19
N LEU A 428 -16.60 -4.80 19.70
CA LEU A 428 -16.24 -4.59 18.30
C LEU A 428 -17.00 -5.54 17.36
N TYR A 429 -17.12 -6.82 17.74
CA TYR A 429 -17.78 -7.85 16.94
C TYR A 429 -19.29 -7.96 17.15
N ASN A 430 -19.85 -7.47 18.27
CA ASN A 430 -21.30 -7.54 18.52
C ASN A 430 -22.05 -6.26 18.13
N SER A 431 -21.47 -5.10 18.46
CA SER A 431 -22.22 -3.83 18.59
C SER A 431 -21.63 -2.64 17.82
N SER A 432 -20.37 -2.71 17.38
CA SER A 432 -19.75 -1.60 16.63
C SER A 432 -20.37 -1.40 15.24
N PRO A 433 -20.23 -0.21 14.62
CA PRO A 433 -20.68 0.05 13.24
C PRO A 433 -19.86 -0.68 12.17
N VAL A 434 -18.87 -1.50 12.54
CA VAL A 434 -17.99 -2.24 11.62
C VAL A 434 -17.99 -3.76 11.85
N LYS A 435 -18.82 -4.24 12.77
CA LYS A 435 -18.88 -5.63 13.23
C LYS A 435 -18.93 -6.69 12.11
N ASP A 436 -19.63 -6.40 11.02
CA ASP A 436 -19.86 -7.34 9.90
C ASP A 436 -18.66 -7.43 8.93
N LYS A 437 -17.69 -6.51 9.03
CA LYS A 437 -16.59 -6.36 8.06
C LYS A 437 -15.20 -6.26 8.67
N VAL A 438 -15.07 -5.84 9.93
CA VAL A 438 -13.78 -5.54 10.55
C VAL A 438 -12.90 -6.78 10.74
N VAL A 439 -11.59 -6.61 10.58
CA VAL A 439 -10.57 -7.57 11.02
C VAL A 439 -9.57 -6.91 11.97
N VAL A 440 -8.96 -7.72 12.83
CA VAL A 440 -7.90 -7.30 13.76
C VAL A 440 -6.73 -8.26 13.67
N ASN A 441 -5.53 -7.76 13.93
CA ASN A 441 -4.31 -8.55 14.07
C ASN A 441 -4.25 -9.24 15.46
N ASP A 442 -3.07 -9.76 15.82
CA ASP A 442 -2.82 -10.61 16.99
C ASP A 442 -2.12 -9.91 18.16
N ARG A 443 -1.94 -8.58 18.12
CA ARG A 443 -1.16 -7.79 19.10
C ARG A 443 -2.07 -7.07 20.11
N TRP A 444 -2.83 -7.84 20.88
CA TRP A 444 -3.83 -7.34 21.84
C TRP A 444 -3.45 -7.53 23.31
N GLY A 445 -2.30 -8.15 23.58
CA GLY A 445 -1.71 -8.23 24.90
C GLY A 445 -0.48 -9.11 24.92
N LYS A 446 0.38 -8.93 25.93
CA LYS A 446 1.54 -9.80 26.14
C LYS A 446 1.13 -11.28 26.13
N GLY A 447 1.52 -11.99 25.09
CA GLY A 447 1.22 -13.41 24.86
C GLY A 447 0.09 -13.70 23.86
N THR A 448 -0.58 -12.70 23.28
CA THR A 448 -1.60 -12.91 22.25
C THR A 448 -1.02 -13.12 20.85
N MET A 449 0.15 -12.54 20.57
CA MET A 449 0.79 -12.60 19.26
C MET A 449 1.08 -14.05 18.84
N CYS A 450 0.76 -14.39 17.60
CA CYS A 450 0.75 -15.73 17.01
C CYS A 450 -0.26 -16.73 17.63
N HIS A 451 -1.11 -16.29 18.57
CA HIS A 451 -2.10 -17.13 19.24
C HIS A 451 -3.55 -16.70 18.93
N HIS A 452 -3.87 -15.42 19.09
CA HIS A 452 -5.23 -14.88 19.05
C HIS A 452 -5.41 -13.78 17.99
N GLY A 453 -6.66 -13.44 17.64
CA GLY A 453 -6.99 -12.33 16.73
C GLY A 453 -7.60 -12.78 15.40
N GLY A 454 -8.05 -11.84 14.57
CA GLY A 454 -8.68 -12.15 13.28
C GLY A 454 -7.68 -12.73 12.26
N PHE A 455 -6.44 -12.28 12.30
CA PHE A 455 -5.30 -12.83 11.57
C PHE A 455 -4.02 -12.69 12.40
N LEU A 456 -3.04 -13.54 12.14
CA LEU A 456 -1.76 -13.54 12.85
C LEU A 456 -0.72 -12.67 12.13
N THR A 457 0.11 -11.94 12.87
CA THR A 457 1.36 -11.33 12.37
C THR A 457 2.56 -12.12 12.86
N CYS A 458 2.50 -12.73 14.05
CA CYS A 458 3.59 -13.50 14.67
C CYS A 458 4.93 -12.74 14.85
N GLY A 459 4.96 -11.42 14.59
CA GLY A 459 6.13 -10.55 14.68
C GLY A 459 6.22 -9.58 13.50
N ASP A 460 7.20 -8.67 13.54
CA ASP A 460 7.53 -7.82 12.40
C ASP A 460 8.23 -8.65 11.32
N ARG A 461 7.92 -8.38 10.03
CA ARG A 461 8.54 -9.04 8.87
C ARG A 461 8.47 -10.56 8.92
N PHE A 462 7.37 -11.09 9.45
CA PHE A 462 7.17 -12.53 9.57
C PHE A 462 7.15 -13.20 8.19
N GLU A 463 8.10 -14.12 7.99
CA GLU A 463 8.23 -14.94 6.79
C GLU A 463 8.26 -16.44 7.17
N PRO A 464 7.10 -17.11 7.27
CA PRO A 464 7.06 -18.53 7.53
C PRO A 464 7.67 -19.33 6.38
N ARG A 465 8.28 -20.49 6.70
CA ARG A 465 8.85 -21.40 5.68
C ARG A 465 7.85 -22.43 5.15
N THR A 466 6.70 -22.56 5.80
CA THR A 466 5.66 -23.58 5.56
C THR A 466 4.28 -22.94 5.52
N LEU A 467 3.33 -23.61 4.86
CA LEU A 467 1.94 -23.17 4.83
C LEU A 467 1.38 -23.08 6.26
N GLN A 468 0.78 -21.94 6.60
CA GLN A 468 0.19 -21.70 7.92
C GLN A 468 -1.27 -22.20 7.98
N LYS A 469 -1.71 -22.57 9.19
CA LYS A 469 -3.07 -23.09 9.44
C LYS A 469 -4.14 -22.00 9.58
N ARG A 470 -3.79 -20.87 10.22
CA ARG A 470 -4.64 -19.68 10.35
C ARG A 470 -4.24 -18.65 9.29
N LYS A 471 -5.15 -17.72 8.97
CA LYS A 471 -4.82 -16.55 8.16
C LYS A 471 -3.75 -15.72 8.88
N TRP A 472 -2.80 -15.23 8.11
CA TRP A 472 -1.71 -14.39 8.62
C TRP A 472 -1.41 -13.24 7.66
N GLU A 473 -0.63 -12.26 8.13
CA GLU A 473 -0.19 -11.09 7.38
C GLU A 473 1.31 -10.86 7.61
N SER A 474 2.09 -10.68 6.55
CA SER A 474 3.45 -10.18 6.63
C SER A 474 3.42 -8.65 6.59
N CYS A 475 3.67 -8.00 7.72
CA CYS A 475 3.92 -6.56 7.75
C CYS A 475 5.41 -6.29 7.52
N THR A 476 5.74 -5.60 6.43
CA THR A 476 7.13 -5.29 6.04
C THR A 476 7.23 -3.91 5.36
N THR A 477 8.43 -3.48 4.99
CA THR A 477 8.77 -2.11 4.60
C THR A 477 9.44 -2.05 3.21
N ILE A 478 9.27 -0.95 2.46
CA ILE A 478 10.06 -0.73 1.23
C ILE A 478 11.51 -0.30 1.56
N ASP A 479 11.70 0.53 2.59
CA ASP A 479 13.00 0.75 3.23
C ASP A 479 13.39 -0.53 3.99
N ARG A 480 14.65 -0.99 3.87
CA ARG A 480 15.14 -2.25 4.46
C ARG A 480 15.21 -2.20 5.98
N ASP A 481 15.26 -1.02 6.58
CA ASP A 481 15.53 -0.83 8.01
C ASP A 481 14.45 -0.02 8.74
N SER A 482 13.75 0.89 8.05
CA SER A 482 12.81 1.82 8.69
C SER A 482 11.36 1.69 8.26
N TRP A 483 10.46 1.90 9.21
CA TRP A 483 9.04 2.14 8.96
C TRP A 483 8.78 3.60 8.52
N GLY A 484 9.58 4.56 9.01
CA GLY A 484 9.38 5.99 8.79
C GLY A 484 10.23 6.53 7.63
N TYR A 485 9.95 7.75 7.19
CA TYR A 485 10.81 8.42 6.22
C TYR A 485 12.18 8.76 6.84
N ARG A 486 13.26 8.43 6.13
CA ARG A 486 14.64 8.78 6.48
C ARG A 486 15.28 9.59 5.36
N ARG A 487 15.78 10.78 5.69
CA ARG A 487 16.33 11.74 4.72
C ARG A 487 17.77 11.42 4.28
N GLU A 488 18.44 10.56 5.03
CA GLU A 488 19.79 10.05 4.75
C GLU A 488 19.81 8.71 3.99
N ALA A 489 18.63 8.12 3.72
CA ALA A 489 18.52 6.86 2.99
C ALA A 489 18.96 7.00 1.52
N THR A 490 19.61 5.94 1.04
CA THR A 490 20.16 5.79 -0.31
C THR A 490 19.41 4.70 -1.08
N LEU A 491 19.66 4.57 -2.39
CA LEU A 491 18.96 3.58 -3.22
C LEU A 491 19.14 2.14 -2.72
N GLN A 492 20.30 1.83 -2.11
CA GLN A 492 20.64 0.53 -1.56
C GLN A 492 19.80 0.18 -0.32
N ASP A 493 19.36 1.20 0.43
CA ASP A 493 18.54 1.05 1.63
C ASP A 493 17.08 0.73 1.30
N TYR A 494 16.70 0.66 0.02
CA TYR A 494 15.38 0.23 -0.42
C TYR A 494 15.42 -1.16 -1.06
N HIS A 495 14.31 -1.89 -0.92
CA HIS A 495 14.09 -3.12 -1.67
C HIS A 495 13.95 -2.84 -3.18
N THR A 496 14.46 -3.77 -3.98
CA THR A 496 14.24 -3.82 -5.42
C THR A 496 12.82 -4.30 -5.71
N ILE A 497 12.34 -4.06 -6.92
CA ILE A 497 11.00 -4.51 -7.34
C ILE A 497 10.93 -6.05 -7.40
N GLU A 498 12.02 -6.71 -7.79
CA GLU A 498 12.14 -8.17 -7.80
C GLU A 498 11.95 -8.76 -6.40
N GLU A 499 12.60 -8.18 -5.38
CA GLU A 499 12.44 -8.59 -3.98
C GLU A 499 11.01 -8.39 -3.47
N LEU A 500 10.38 -7.24 -3.79
CA LEU A 500 9.01 -6.95 -3.35
C LEU A 500 7.97 -7.87 -4.01
N ILE A 501 8.16 -8.20 -5.29
CA ILE A 501 7.31 -9.19 -5.98
C ILE A 501 7.56 -10.60 -5.42
N GLU A 502 8.81 -10.99 -5.13
CA GLU A 502 9.10 -12.24 -4.43
C GLU A 502 8.39 -12.32 -3.07
N MET A 503 8.47 -11.27 -2.24
CA MET A 503 7.80 -11.21 -0.94
C MET A 503 6.29 -11.41 -1.08
N LEU A 504 5.65 -10.73 -2.04
CA LEU A 504 4.21 -10.85 -2.29
C LEU A 504 3.84 -12.28 -2.72
N VAL A 505 4.54 -12.81 -3.71
CA VAL A 505 4.31 -14.15 -4.28
C VAL A 505 4.49 -15.24 -3.22
N ARG A 506 5.56 -15.15 -2.41
CA ARG A 506 5.82 -16.09 -1.31
C ARG A 506 4.74 -16.04 -0.25
N THR A 507 4.40 -14.83 0.22
CA THR A 507 3.37 -14.60 1.24
C THR A 507 2.03 -15.19 0.83
N VAL A 508 1.57 -14.89 -0.39
CA VAL A 508 0.27 -15.38 -0.91
C VAL A 508 0.27 -16.89 -1.14
N SER A 509 1.37 -17.46 -1.66
CA SER A 509 1.52 -18.92 -1.82
C SER A 509 1.45 -19.66 -0.47
N LEU A 510 1.92 -19.02 0.61
CA LEU A 510 1.89 -19.53 1.98
C LEU A 510 0.62 -19.12 2.77
N GLY A 511 -0.38 -18.55 2.09
CA GLY A 511 -1.71 -18.24 2.64
C GLY A 511 -1.85 -16.85 3.27
N GLY A 512 -0.77 -16.07 3.32
CA GLY A 512 -0.75 -14.76 3.96
C GLY A 512 -1.37 -13.65 3.10
N ASN A 513 -1.47 -12.46 3.68
CA ASN A 513 -1.49 -11.20 2.96
C ASN A 513 -0.15 -10.46 3.15
N LEU A 514 0.27 -9.64 2.18
CA LEU A 514 1.40 -8.72 2.34
C LEU A 514 0.87 -7.32 2.66
N LEU A 515 1.29 -6.75 3.78
CA LEU A 515 1.06 -5.37 4.17
C LEU A 515 2.37 -4.60 4.07
N LEU A 516 2.54 -3.86 2.96
CA LEU A 516 3.79 -3.21 2.59
C LEU A 516 3.80 -1.74 3.00
N ASN A 517 4.77 -1.34 3.81
CA ASN A 517 4.84 -0.02 4.41
C ASN A 517 5.64 1.01 3.60
N VAL A 518 5.12 2.24 3.57
CA VAL A 518 5.82 3.45 3.14
C VAL A 518 5.81 4.51 4.25
N GLY A 519 6.87 5.32 4.33
CA GLY A 519 6.97 6.47 5.24
C GLY A 519 6.89 7.79 4.45
N PRO A 520 5.85 8.61 4.60
CA PRO A 520 5.78 9.94 3.99
C PRO A 520 6.66 10.97 4.72
N THR A 521 7.01 12.06 4.03
CA THR A 521 7.74 13.20 4.62
C THR A 521 6.83 14.03 5.55
N HIS A 522 7.37 14.84 6.47
CA HIS A 522 6.54 15.76 7.29
C HIS A 522 5.79 16.82 6.47
N TYR A 523 6.27 17.15 5.27
CA TYR A 523 5.55 18.02 4.34
C TYR A 523 4.33 17.32 3.71
N GLY A 524 4.17 16.00 3.88
CA GLY A 524 3.02 15.25 3.38
C GLY A 524 3.20 14.66 1.99
N GLU A 525 4.42 14.32 1.60
CA GLU A 525 4.70 13.65 0.33
C GLU A 525 5.07 12.18 0.49
N ILE A 526 4.57 11.33 -0.41
CA ILE A 526 5.13 10.01 -0.65
C ILE A 526 6.38 10.22 -1.51
N ALA A 527 7.56 9.85 -1.01
CA ALA A 527 8.81 10.06 -1.74
C ALA A 527 8.80 9.33 -3.10
N PRO A 528 9.37 9.90 -4.18
CA PRO A 528 9.29 9.31 -5.53
C PRO A 528 9.81 7.86 -5.64
N ILE A 529 10.76 7.45 -4.81
CA ILE A 529 11.24 6.05 -4.74
C ILE A 529 10.15 5.08 -4.25
N PHE A 530 9.30 5.51 -3.32
CA PHE A 530 8.14 4.74 -2.88
C PHE A 530 7.05 4.75 -3.96
N GLU A 531 6.74 5.90 -4.57
CA GLU A 531 5.78 5.97 -5.69
C GLU A 531 6.21 5.06 -6.85
N GLU A 532 7.51 5.02 -7.20
CA GLU A 532 8.07 4.14 -8.23
C GLU A 532 7.85 2.66 -7.90
N ARG A 533 8.28 2.20 -6.70
CA ARG A 533 8.14 0.79 -6.30
C ARG A 533 6.67 0.38 -6.24
N LEU A 534 5.80 1.24 -5.71
CA LEU A 534 4.36 1.02 -5.67
C LEU A 534 3.76 0.90 -7.08
N ALA A 535 4.08 1.84 -7.99
CA ALA A 535 3.62 1.79 -9.38
C ALA A 535 4.10 0.53 -10.11
N GLN A 536 5.35 0.11 -9.90
CA GLN A 536 5.92 -1.10 -10.50
C GLN A 536 5.22 -2.39 -10.02
N ILE A 537 4.91 -2.51 -8.72
CA ILE A 537 4.08 -3.63 -8.21
C ILE A 537 2.69 -3.61 -8.89
N GLY A 538 2.13 -2.41 -9.06
CA GLY A 538 0.88 -2.18 -9.77
C GLY A 538 0.88 -2.62 -11.23
N GLU A 539 1.90 -2.25 -12.01
CA GLU A 539 2.11 -2.71 -13.39
C GLU A 539 2.10 -4.23 -13.46
N TRP A 540 2.81 -4.89 -12.54
CA TRP A 540 2.86 -6.35 -12.47
C TRP A 540 1.51 -6.98 -12.10
N LEU A 541 0.79 -6.41 -11.13
CA LEU A 541 -0.53 -6.90 -10.68
C LEU A 541 -1.65 -6.67 -11.70
N GLN A 542 -1.54 -5.65 -12.57
CA GLN A 542 -2.49 -5.47 -13.68
C GLN A 542 -2.46 -6.66 -14.67
N VAL A 543 -1.29 -7.26 -14.89
CA VAL A 543 -1.12 -8.43 -15.78
C VAL A 543 -1.36 -9.75 -15.05
N ASN A 544 -0.81 -9.89 -13.83
CA ASN A 544 -0.71 -11.17 -13.13
C ASN A 544 -1.69 -11.34 -11.95
N GLY A 545 -2.51 -10.32 -11.65
CA GLY A 545 -3.39 -10.31 -10.48
C GLY A 545 -4.41 -11.46 -10.41
N GLU A 546 -4.75 -12.11 -11.52
CA GLU A 546 -5.59 -13.33 -11.56
C GLU A 546 -4.98 -14.49 -10.76
N ALA A 547 -3.65 -14.49 -10.57
CA ALA A 547 -2.88 -15.46 -9.81
C ALA A 547 -2.58 -15.03 -8.36
N ILE A 548 -3.08 -13.86 -7.95
CA ILE A 548 -2.90 -13.31 -6.60
C ILE A 548 -4.27 -13.18 -5.93
N TYR A 549 -5.10 -12.24 -6.36
CA TYR A 549 -6.38 -11.94 -5.71
C TYR A 549 -7.35 -13.13 -5.75
N SER A 550 -8.06 -13.36 -4.64
CA SER A 550 -9.00 -14.50 -4.50
C SER A 550 -8.42 -15.89 -4.81
N THR A 551 -7.09 -16.04 -4.80
CA THR A 551 -6.44 -17.35 -4.85
C THR A 551 -6.29 -17.96 -3.46
N GLN A 552 -6.04 -19.26 -3.44
CA GLN A 552 -5.72 -20.05 -2.26
C GLN A 552 -4.36 -20.72 -2.44
N PRO A 553 -3.66 -21.07 -1.34
CA PRO A 553 -2.50 -21.94 -1.40
C PRO A 553 -2.82 -23.25 -2.13
N TRP A 554 -1.98 -23.62 -3.09
CA TRP A 554 -2.07 -24.94 -3.69
C TRP A 554 -1.48 -26.00 -2.73
N LYS A 555 -1.69 -27.29 -3.01
CA LYS A 555 -1.16 -28.41 -2.20
C LYS A 555 0.38 -28.42 -2.07
N TYR A 556 1.07 -27.73 -2.98
CA TYR A 556 2.50 -27.41 -2.89
C TYR A 556 2.67 -25.92 -3.13
N GLN A 557 3.52 -25.25 -2.37
CA GLN A 557 3.70 -23.80 -2.49
C GLN A 557 4.88 -23.40 -3.39
N ARG A 558 5.84 -24.31 -3.61
CA ARG A 558 7.08 -24.08 -4.39
C ARG A 558 7.45 -25.32 -5.20
N ASP A 559 7.96 -25.19 -6.42
CA ASP A 559 8.40 -26.34 -7.22
C ASP A 559 9.71 -26.95 -6.71
N SER A 560 9.82 -28.28 -6.81
CA SER A 560 10.98 -29.03 -6.32
C SER A 560 12.19 -28.97 -7.26
N ARG A 561 11.98 -28.75 -8.57
CA ARG A 561 13.05 -28.60 -9.56
C ARG A 561 13.31 -27.12 -9.86
N SER A 562 12.27 -26.40 -10.24
CA SER A 562 12.37 -24.97 -10.57
C SER A 562 12.18 -24.15 -9.31
N ARG A 563 13.23 -24.05 -8.48
CA ARG A 563 13.15 -23.41 -7.15
C ARG A 563 12.71 -21.94 -7.19
N ASP A 564 12.81 -21.25 -8.32
CA ASP A 564 12.29 -19.88 -8.46
C ASP A 564 10.80 -19.84 -8.87
N VAL A 565 10.09 -20.97 -8.79
CA VAL A 565 8.65 -21.10 -9.09
C VAL A 565 7.85 -21.34 -7.82
N TRP A 566 6.83 -20.51 -7.62
CA TRP A 566 5.85 -20.61 -6.55
C TRP A 566 4.45 -20.86 -7.10
N TYR A 567 3.55 -21.38 -6.28
CA TYR A 567 2.23 -21.82 -6.71
C TYR A 567 1.08 -21.22 -5.89
N THR A 568 0.09 -20.70 -6.61
CA THR A 568 -1.25 -20.38 -6.09
C THR A 568 -2.30 -21.15 -6.89
N MET A 569 -3.51 -21.26 -6.36
CA MET A 569 -4.62 -21.97 -7.00
C MET A 569 -5.89 -21.14 -6.93
N ARG A 570 -6.70 -21.15 -8.00
CA ARG A 570 -8.12 -20.80 -7.91
C ARG A 570 -8.96 -22.07 -8.03
N ARG A 571 -9.71 -22.37 -6.96
CA ARG A 571 -10.68 -23.47 -6.94
C ARG A 571 -12.01 -23.05 -7.57
N LYS A 572 -12.74 -24.04 -8.06
CA LYS A 572 -14.15 -23.89 -8.46
C LYS A 572 -14.97 -23.35 -7.29
N ASN A 573 -15.61 -22.19 -7.48
CA ASN A 573 -16.39 -21.53 -6.43
C ASN A 573 -17.77 -22.19 -6.31
N SER A 574 -18.01 -22.91 -5.20
CA SER A 574 -19.22 -23.72 -4.97
C SER A 574 -20.50 -22.91 -4.77
N HIS A 575 -20.39 -21.61 -4.49
CA HIS A 575 -21.52 -20.75 -4.15
C HIS A 575 -22.15 -20.03 -5.37
N LEU A 576 -21.61 -20.21 -6.58
CA LEU A 576 -22.17 -19.65 -7.80
C LEU A 576 -23.07 -20.65 -8.52
N LEU A 577 -24.19 -20.17 -9.06
CA LEU A 577 -25.11 -20.96 -9.89
C LEU A 577 -24.38 -21.69 -11.01
N PRO A 578 -24.70 -22.97 -11.32
CA PRO A 578 -23.97 -23.78 -12.31
C PRO A 578 -23.73 -23.12 -13.68
N LEU A 579 -24.67 -22.29 -14.14
CA LEU A 579 -24.60 -21.58 -15.42
C LEU A 579 -23.61 -20.38 -15.45
N LEU A 580 -23.13 -19.94 -14.29
CA LEU A 580 -22.11 -18.88 -14.13
C LEU A 580 -20.75 -19.44 -13.69
N GLN A 581 -20.65 -20.75 -13.46
CA GLN A 581 -19.39 -21.40 -13.11
C GLN A 581 -18.47 -21.43 -14.33
N ARG A 582 -17.42 -20.62 -14.32
CA ARG A 582 -16.26 -20.87 -15.17
C ARG A 582 -15.59 -22.16 -14.69
N ASN A 583 -15.70 -23.21 -15.50
CA ASN A 583 -14.70 -24.28 -15.56
C ASN A 583 -13.29 -23.66 -15.57
N GLU A 584 -12.27 -24.13 -14.85
CA GLU A 584 -12.10 -25.33 -14.02
C GLU A 584 -11.17 -24.98 -12.82
N ASN A 585 -10.63 -25.98 -12.09
CA ASN A 585 -9.55 -25.72 -11.14
C ASN A 585 -8.31 -25.22 -11.91
N VAL A 586 -7.77 -24.06 -11.48
CA VAL A 586 -6.62 -23.42 -12.12
C VAL A 586 -5.44 -23.38 -11.15
N VAL A 587 -4.30 -23.89 -11.59
CA VAL A 587 -3.01 -23.75 -10.90
C VAL A 587 -2.20 -22.66 -11.61
N TYR A 588 -1.63 -21.74 -10.84
CA TYR A 588 -0.73 -20.71 -11.35
C TYR A 588 0.70 -21.03 -10.90
N ALA A 589 1.62 -21.17 -11.86
CA ALA A 589 3.04 -21.31 -11.59
C ALA A 589 3.71 -19.95 -11.83
N ILE A 590 4.10 -19.29 -10.73
CA ILE A 590 4.65 -17.94 -10.72
C ILE A 590 6.18 -18.04 -10.73
N MET A 591 6.79 -17.69 -11.87
CA MET A 591 8.23 -17.70 -12.11
C MET A 591 8.84 -16.37 -11.67
N LEU A 592 9.70 -16.39 -10.66
CA LEU A 592 10.47 -15.22 -10.20
C LEU A 592 11.71 -14.93 -11.05
N LYS A 593 12.10 -15.86 -11.93
CA LYS A 593 13.17 -15.69 -12.93
C LYS A 593 12.78 -16.36 -14.24
N TRP A 594 13.23 -15.79 -15.37
CA TRP A 594 13.07 -16.43 -16.67
C TRP A 594 13.98 -17.67 -16.76
N PRO A 595 13.52 -18.83 -17.26
CA PRO A 595 14.35 -20.01 -17.40
C PRO A 595 15.46 -19.77 -18.43
N ALA A 596 16.74 -19.86 -18.01
CA ALA A 596 17.89 -19.61 -18.88
C ALA A 596 18.00 -20.57 -20.09
N SER A 597 17.50 -21.80 -19.93
CA SER A 597 17.37 -22.79 -21.02
C SER A 597 16.19 -22.54 -21.96
N SER A 598 15.33 -21.56 -21.65
CA SER A 598 13.99 -21.40 -22.24
C SER A 598 13.08 -22.64 -22.14
N ILE A 599 13.40 -23.59 -21.25
CA ILE A 599 12.53 -24.72 -20.90
C ILE A 599 12.21 -24.64 -19.40
N LEU A 600 10.93 -24.56 -19.05
CA LEU A 600 10.46 -24.55 -17.67
C LEU A 600 10.02 -25.95 -17.24
N ALA A 601 10.79 -26.59 -16.38
CA ALA A 601 10.43 -27.90 -15.81
C ALA A 601 9.60 -27.73 -14.52
N LEU A 602 8.34 -28.15 -14.56
CA LEU A 602 7.45 -28.20 -13.39
C LEU A 602 7.28 -29.65 -12.96
N ARG A 603 7.74 -30.03 -11.76
CA ARG A 603 7.69 -31.44 -11.30
C ARG A 603 6.45 -31.77 -10.49
N LEU A 604 5.75 -30.75 -9.97
CA LEU A 604 4.62 -30.98 -9.06
C LEU A 604 3.26 -30.99 -9.78
N VAL A 605 3.12 -30.32 -10.92
CA VAL A 605 1.86 -30.26 -11.70
C VAL A 605 1.76 -31.44 -12.66
N THR A 606 0.66 -32.20 -12.61
CA THR A 606 0.44 -33.34 -13.52
C THR A 606 -0.58 -32.95 -14.58
N PRO A 607 -0.21 -32.87 -15.87
CA PRO A 607 -1.16 -32.56 -16.93
C PRO A 607 -2.12 -33.73 -17.19
N THR A 608 -3.26 -33.39 -17.77
CA THR A 608 -4.30 -34.26 -18.33
C THR A 608 -4.34 -34.07 -19.86
N PRO A 609 -5.08 -34.90 -20.61
CA PRO A 609 -5.32 -34.65 -22.04
C PRO A 609 -5.98 -33.28 -22.34
N ASP A 610 -6.77 -32.77 -21.40
CA ASP A 610 -7.51 -31.51 -21.52
C ASP A 610 -6.75 -30.30 -20.93
N THR A 611 -5.51 -30.48 -20.47
CA THR A 611 -4.72 -29.41 -19.83
C THR A 611 -4.37 -28.31 -20.82
N VAL A 612 -4.61 -27.05 -20.42
CA VAL A 612 -4.28 -25.88 -21.22
C VAL A 612 -3.28 -25.00 -20.48
N VAL A 613 -2.12 -24.79 -21.10
CA VAL A 613 -1.04 -23.96 -20.57
C VAL A 613 -1.02 -22.61 -21.31
N LYS A 614 -1.04 -21.51 -20.55
CA LYS A 614 -1.01 -20.13 -21.03
C LYS A 614 -0.03 -19.31 -20.20
N LEU A 615 0.58 -18.28 -20.80
CA LEU A 615 1.33 -17.26 -20.07
C LEU A 615 0.41 -16.03 -19.88
N LEU A 616 0.28 -15.54 -18.66
CA LEU A 616 -0.50 -14.31 -18.40
C LEU A 616 0.16 -13.10 -19.10
N GLY A 617 -0.67 -12.21 -19.65
CA GLY A 617 -0.21 -11.10 -20.48
C GLY A 617 0.22 -11.49 -21.91
N HIS A 618 0.08 -12.76 -22.31
CA HIS A 618 0.44 -13.24 -23.65
C HIS A 618 -0.77 -13.87 -24.36
N SER A 619 -0.91 -13.63 -25.66
CA SER A 619 -2.10 -14.02 -26.43
C SER A 619 -2.13 -15.49 -26.87
N ARG A 620 -0.96 -16.17 -26.89
CA ARG A 620 -0.83 -17.55 -27.36
C ARG A 620 -0.69 -18.54 -26.20
N ARG A 621 -1.22 -19.76 -26.40
CA ARG A 621 -0.91 -20.93 -25.57
C ARG A 621 0.59 -21.22 -25.64
N VAL A 622 1.14 -21.79 -24.57
CA VAL A 622 2.55 -22.21 -24.52
C VAL A 622 2.60 -23.73 -24.65
N PRO A 623 3.41 -24.29 -25.57
CA PRO A 623 3.52 -25.74 -25.74
C PRO A 623 4.18 -26.39 -24.51
N TYR A 624 3.78 -27.62 -24.21
CA TYR A 624 4.35 -28.40 -23.12
C TYR A 624 4.41 -29.90 -23.46
N ILE A 625 5.30 -30.62 -22.79
CA ILE A 625 5.47 -32.07 -22.89
C ILE A 625 5.22 -32.68 -21.50
N PRO A 626 4.25 -33.61 -21.34
CA PRO A 626 4.09 -34.39 -20.10
C PRO A 626 5.35 -35.19 -19.76
N LEU A 627 5.75 -35.20 -18.49
CA LEU A 627 6.86 -36.04 -18.04
C LEU A 627 6.38 -37.47 -17.69
N PRO A 628 7.16 -38.54 -17.98
CA PRO A 628 6.68 -39.93 -17.91
C PRO A 628 6.14 -40.40 -16.55
N VAL A 629 6.61 -39.80 -15.45
CA VAL A 629 6.18 -40.15 -14.08
C VAL A 629 5.25 -39.07 -13.51
N ARG A 630 5.73 -37.82 -13.50
CA ARG A 630 5.03 -36.67 -12.96
C ARG A 630 5.69 -35.38 -13.44
N GLY A 631 4.88 -34.38 -13.75
CA GLY A 631 5.35 -33.06 -14.17
C GLY A 631 5.05 -32.75 -15.64
N MET A 632 5.54 -31.59 -16.07
CA MET A 632 5.59 -31.16 -17.47
C MET A 632 6.85 -30.33 -17.71
N GLU A 633 7.33 -30.32 -18.94
CA GLU A 633 8.31 -29.35 -19.43
C GLU A 633 7.60 -28.41 -20.41
N ILE A 634 7.61 -27.12 -20.11
CA ILE A 634 6.95 -26.07 -20.91
C ILE A 634 8.03 -25.38 -21.73
N ASP A 635 7.82 -25.30 -23.04
CA ASP A 635 8.74 -24.70 -23.99
C ASP A 635 8.45 -23.21 -24.14
N MET A 636 9.35 -22.40 -23.57
CA MET A 636 9.30 -20.94 -23.58
C MET A 636 10.03 -20.34 -24.79
N THR A 637 10.68 -21.14 -25.66
CA THR A 637 11.37 -20.62 -26.85
C THR A 637 10.42 -19.95 -27.84
N ALA A 638 9.16 -20.40 -27.88
CA ALA A 638 8.08 -19.81 -28.66
C ALA A 638 7.58 -18.45 -28.11
N VAL A 639 8.09 -17.99 -26.95
CA VAL A 639 7.69 -16.73 -26.31
C VAL A 639 8.80 -15.70 -26.49
N ASN A 640 8.55 -14.73 -27.37
CA ASN A 640 9.42 -13.57 -27.55
C ASN A 640 9.32 -12.65 -26.32
N GLN A 641 10.43 -12.44 -25.61
CA GLN A 641 10.45 -11.57 -24.43
C GLN A 641 10.10 -10.11 -24.73
N ALA A 642 10.32 -9.63 -25.96
CA ALA A 642 9.95 -8.27 -26.36
C ALA A 642 8.43 -8.04 -26.42
N ASP A 643 7.63 -9.11 -26.52
CA ASP A 643 6.17 -9.05 -26.58
C ASP A 643 5.51 -9.23 -25.19
N LEU A 644 6.30 -9.29 -24.12
CA LEU A 644 5.81 -9.50 -22.76
C LEU A 644 5.35 -8.19 -22.10
N LEU A 645 4.08 -8.19 -21.67
CA LEU A 645 3.52 -7.11 -20.86
C LEU A 645 4.03 -7.14 -19.40
N SER A 646 4.45 -8.30 -18.92
CA SER A 646 4.98 -8.49 -17.56
C SER A 646 6.50 -8.40 -17.51
N LYS A 647 7.02 -7.69 -16.51
CA LYS A 647 8.43 -7.58 -16.14
C LYS A 647 8.67 -8.26 -14.79
N TRP A 648 9.93 -8.51 -14.44
CA TRP A 648 10.41 -9.02 -13.14
C TRP A 648 10.01 -10.45 -12.78
N ALA A 649 8.72 -10.79 -12.86
CA ALA A 649 8.19 -12.14 -12.70
C ALA A 649 7.07 -12.42 -13.71
N TRP A 650 6.77 -13.69 -13.94
CA TRP A 650 5.85 -14.15 -14.97
C TRP A 650 4.99 -15.31 -14.50
N VAL A 651 3.75 -15.41 -14.97
CA VAL A 651 2.81 -16.44 -14.50
C VAL A 651 2.35 -17.36 -15.61
N ILE A 652 2.66 -18.64 -15.46
CA ILE A 652 2.03 -19.70 -16.25
C ILE A 652 0.69 -20.07 -15.59
N LYS A 653 -0.39 -19.88 -16.32
CA LYS A 653 -1.73 -20.35 -15.98
C LYS A 653 -1.93 -21.75 -16.55
N ILE A 654 -2.23 -22.71 -15.67
CA ILE A 654 -2.45 -24.11 -16.01
C ILE A 654 -3.90 -24.45 -15.65
N GLU A 655 -4.72 -24.57 -16.68
CA GLU A 655 -6.12 -25.00 -16.59
C GLU A 655 -6.18 -26.53 -16.72
N ASN A 656 -7.08 -27.17 -15.98
CA ASN A 656 -7.48 -28.57 -16.14
C ASN A 656 -6.40 -29.61 -15.76
N ALA A 657 -5.39 -29.20 -14.99
CA ALA A 657 -4.38 -30.10 -14.42
C ALA A 657 -4.98 -31.03 -13.33
N LYS A 658 -4.33 -32.18 -13.10
CA LYS A 658 -4.71 -33.11 -12.03
C LYS A 658 -4.31 -32.55 -10.67
N ASP A 659 -5.32 -32.44 -9.80
CA ASP A 659 -5.26 -31.83 -8.47
C ASP A 659 -4.44 -32.60 -7.43
#